data_AF-A0A0G1YIY7-F1
#
_entry.id   AF-A0A0G1YIY7-F1
#
_cell.length_a   1.000
_cell.length_b   1.000
_cell.length_c   1.000
_cell.angle_alpha   90.00
_cell.angle_beta   90.00
_cell.angle_gamma   90.00
#
_symmetry.space_group_name_H-M   'P 1'
#
loop_
_entity.id
_entity.type
_entity.pdbx_description
1 polymer ?
#
loop_
_entity_poly.entity_id
_entity_poly.type
_entity_poly.pdbx_seq_one_letter_code
_entity_poly.pdbx_strand_id
1 'polypeptide(L)'
;MTTGAKPQFPIVDALLFIPPETASGHIGVCTNTTAPGQVFNDIAEENRSAISVLGPLIVSRDGTERMILNSLVHPTITYLILFSEESLTFSPSTNLLLALMHGLDAKRGGNYIANGQAASAHFPNLSRDIVDLFREHIIVLPLFMSQNKNSAAVVSEYLEWLGDRVPPNILWFLKETNAKGKKYYDSLNALITLLKAAPHRKKVPVELDPKDFQHLQPPKIAIAEDTTPYPVPFRVSLEDNLLRLDIRVGDSLYFIRGDDDFRIEYSLMKFLGKRKALLTPHEQLLIGAELNRLNVERRAGLAAPPFAESNDVQGTQEILLEPKVALVPDQQYYYKIGLKDAEVSVMCMAFDICEEVFDLRSTGAGGIFAWLAEKNRFQAYEMDMLHRMDVGGQIGRALIAGRFGYSFIQDFPSIFKINRETLPLLIAESDSFLDVHRGMLLKTYTQGLTEEHGDARKGLSRSAVTLAIYRDAVNAFARMPSIYKQGDVSTEEMRSAYKKQLLRLDHDGDYSYGQRTRVHFGFDQLERTADVLSKDPSRAAIIQRFDPTVDMDSTLNPDTKRREYTHDPCLTHDIFFIADGTLHSFHIARAHNLPNAYPENLFGLYDAYVSSVRGKLSLASGDLYMLSSRGNILLLSEEQRVRKIIAEPSKPMGDVERTSGPTLLGANVRKEVPCVGVLYATELLKDVPLYSHPIIDRFRNFEGVDILERAVSYLVERGGSHNNPVLTTYQAGTSDPQADHLVFYQANVFGGKVYATAVFANHEPSPADDLKLASAVATVYATRLEKPLAEANIFYINGAV
;
A
#
# COMPACT_ATOMS: atom_id res chain seq x y z
N MET A 1 -36.81 28.85 18.33
CA MET A 1 -35.55 28.17 18.68
C MET A 1 -35.26 27.16 17.58
N THR A 2 -34.43 27.55 16.61
CA THR A 2 -33.94 26.66 15.57
C THR A 2 -33.07 25.59 16.23
N THR A 3 -33.44 24.32 16.07
CA THR A 3 -32.59 23.18 16.40
C THR A 3 -31.38 23.21 15.47
N GLY A 4 -30.33 23.92 15.87
CA GLY A 4 -29.08 23.97 15.14
C GLY A 4 -28.56 22.55 14.97
N ALA A 5 -28.47 22.10 13.72
CA ALA A 5 -27.76 20.87 13.39
C ALA A 5 -26.36 21.00 13.99
N LYS A 6 -25.95 20.04 14.83
CA LYS A 6 -24.57 20.00 15.33
C LYS A 6 -23.65 20.03 14.11
N PRO A 7 -22.60 20.87 14.09
CA PRO A 7 -21.62 20.80 13.02
C PRO A 7 -21.09 19.36 12.93
N GLN A 8 -21.11 18.83 11.71
CA GLN A 8 -20.59 17.50 11.41
C GLN A 8 -19.07 17.57 11.61
N PHE A 9 -18.58 16.93 12.67
CA PHE A 9 -17.14 16.78 12.92
C PHE A 9 -16.61 15.57 12.14
N PRO A 10 -15.43 15.63 11.50
CA PRO A 10 -14.45 16.73 11.46
C PRO A 10 -14.80 17.87 10.49
N ILE A 11 -14.32 19.10 10.79
CA ILE A 11 -14.49 20.24 9.88
C ILE A 11 -13.52 20.12 8.71
N VAL A 12 -12.23 19.98 8.96
CA VAL A 12 -11.21 19.81 7.94
C VAL A 12 -10.86 18.34 7.84
N ASP A 13 -10.98 17.79 6.63
CA ASP A 13 -10.67 16.39 6.31
C ASP A 13 -9.27 16.04 6.83
N ALA A 14 -9.21 15.20 7.85
CA ALA A 14 -7.99 14.71 8.45
C ALA A 14 -8.17 13.21 8.63
N LEU A 15 -7.08 12.44 8.51
CA LEU A 15 -7.07 10.99 8.70
C LEU A 15 -7.30 10.64 10.18
N LEU A 16 -8.51 10.93 10.65
CA LEU A 16 -8.93 10.78 12.02
C LEU A 16 -9.66 9.46 12.17
N PHE A 17 -9.22 8.69 13.15
CA PHE A 17 -9.94 7.55 13.67
C PHE A 17 -10.81 8.02 14.84
N ILE A 18 -12.12 7.92 14.68
CA ILE A 18 -13.12 8.29 15.70
C ILE A 18 -13.72 6.98 16.24
N PRO A 19 -13.37 6.55 17.45
CA PRO A 19 -13.88 5.30 17.98
C PRO A 19 -15.38 5.38 18.30
N PRO A 20 -16.23 4.42 17.87
CA PRO A 20 -17.68 4.49 18.05
C PRO A 20 -18.16 4.67 19.50
N GLU A 21 -17.46 4.06 20.46
CA GLU A 21 -17.80 4.06 21.88
C GLU A 21 -17.45 5.36 22.62
N THR A 22 -16.94 6.38 21.92
CA THR A 22 -16.23 7.52 22.53
C THR A 22 -16.84 8.88 22.26
N ALA A 23 -18.11 8.92 21.86
CA ALA A 23 -18.82 10.16 21.50
C ALA A 23 -18.79 11.28 22.57
N SER A 24 -18.35 11.00 23.79
CA SER A 24 -18.18 11.94 24.91
C SER A 24 -16.77 11.99 25.52
N GLY A 25 -15.77 11.33 24.91
CA GLY A 25 -14.37 11.44 25.33
C GLY A 25 -13.88 12.89 25.29
N HIS A 26 -12.75 13.20 25.93
CA HIS A 26 -12.19 14.57 25.99
C HIS A 26 -10.70 14.63 25.61
N ILE A 27 -10.13 13.50 25.19
CA ILE A 27 -8.72 13.36 24.82
C ILE A 27 -8.61 13.11 23.32
N GLY A 28 -7.86 13.95 22.62
CA GLY A 28 -7.34 13.63 21.29
C GLY A 28 -5.94 13.01 21.41
N VAL A 29 -5.61 12.06 20.52
CA VAL A 29 -4.27 11.47 20.43
C VAL A 29 -3.66 11.70 19.05
N CYS A 30 -2.58 12.47 19.00
CA CYS A 30 -1.74 12.64 17.81
C CYS A 30 -0.69 11.52 17.79
N THR A 31 -0.80 10.59 16.86
CA THR A 31 0.01 9.35 16.84
C THR A 31 1.34 9.47 16.09
N ASN A 32 1.72 10.70 15.69
CA ASN A 32 2.86 11.00 14.83
C ASN A 32 2.91 10.08 13.59
N THR A 33 3.99 9.29 13.41
CA THR A 33 4.16 8.39 12.27
C THR A 33 3.47 7.04 12.44
N THR A 34 2.90 6.75 13.61
CA THR A 34 2.22 5.48 13.87
C THR A 34 0.75 5.57 13.46
N ALA A 35 0.21 4.49 12.90
CA ALA A 35 -1.17 4.43 12.47
C ALA A 35 -2.14 4.59 13.66
N PRO A 36 -3.17 5.44 13.57
CA PRO A 36 -4.13 5.67 14.66
C PRO A 36 -4.80 4.40 15.18
N GLY A 37 -5.17 3.48 14.29
CA GLY A 37 -5.77 2.21 14.67
C GLY A 37 -4.84 1.38 15.55
N GLN A 38 -3.55 1.27 15.22
CA GLN A 38 -2.59 0.55 16.05
C GLN A 38 -2.55 1.13 17.47
N VAL A 39 -2.43 2.46 17.58
CA VAL A 39 -2.42 3.13 18.89
C VAL A 39 -3.70 2.87 19.67
N PHE A 40 -4.86 2.97 19.03
CA PHE A 40 -6.14 2.72 19.68
C PHE A 40 -6.25 1.31 20.25
N ASN A 41 -5.73 0.31 19.52
CA ASN A 41 -5.83 -1.07 19.93
C ASN A 41 -4.96 -1.43 21.13
N ASP A 42 -3.88 -0.68 21.33
CA ASP A 42 -3.01 -0.81 22.49
C ASP A 42 -3.47 0.06 23.67
N ILE A 43 -4.51 0.90 23.48
CA ILE A 43 -5.23 1.52 24.60
C ILE A 43 -6.14 0.46 25.24
N ALA A 44 -5.97 0.29 26.55
CA ALA A 44 -6.75 -0.60 27.39
C ALA A 44 -8.24 -0.26 27.29
N GLU A 45 -9.09 -1.28 27.32
CA GLU A 45 -10.52 -1.16 27.04
C GLU A 45 -11.21 -0.15 27.96
N GLU A 46 -10.87 -0.16 29.25
CA GLU A 46 -11.37 0.76 30.26
C GLU A 46 -11.02 2.24 29.99
N ASN A 47 -9.97 2.49 29.19
CA ASN A 47 -9.46 3.81 28.85
C ASN A 47 -10.00 4.34 27.53
N ARG A 48 -10.50 3.48 26.63
CA ARG A 48 -10.97 3.87 25.30
C ARG A 48 -12.08 4.92 25.35
N SER A 49 -13.01 4.79 26.31
CA SER A 49 -14.11 5.75 26.53
C SER A 49 -13.68 7.20 26.74
N ALA A 50 -12.43 7.46 27.13
CA ALA A 50 -11.90 8.82 27.32
C ALA A 50 -11.38 9.47 26.03
N ILE A 51 -11.16 8.68 24.97
CA ILE A 51 -10.48 9.11 23.74
C ILE A 51 -11.50 9.56 22.70
N SER A 52 -11.59 10.86 22.42
CA SER A 52 -12.51 11.37 21.38
C SER A 52 -12.08 11.00 19.97
N VAL A 53 -10.77 11.05 19.72
CA VAL A 53 -10.22 10.96 18.36
C VAL A 53 -8.74 10.60 18.41
N LEU A 54 -8.27 9.88 17.38
CA LEU A 54 -6.86 9.64 17.13
C LEU A 54 -6.51 10.03 15.69
N GLY A 55 -5.34 10.59 15.45
CA GLY A 55 -4.91 10.99 14.10
C GLY A 55 -3.39 11.08 13.97
N PRO A 56 -2.83 10.83 12.79
CA PRO A 56 -1.39 10.93 12.59
C PRO A 56 -0.96 12.40 12.55
N LEU A 57 0.26 12.66 13.01
CA LEU A 57 0.87 13.99 13.01
C LEU A 57 2.25 13.92 12.34
N ILE A 58 2.24 13.84 11.01
CA ILE A 58 3.45 13.52 10.22
C ILE A 58 4.26 14.78 9.89
N VAL A 59 3.57 15.90 9.63
CA VAL A 59 4.15 17.15 9.14
C VAL A 59 3.46 18.36 9.78
N SER A 60 4.20 19.46 9.96
CA SER A 60 3.64 20.72 10.49
C SER A 60 2.61 21.32 9.54
N ARG A 61 2.96 21.40 8.25
CA ARG A 61 2.05 21.77 7.16
C ARG A 61 1.02 20.65 6.97
N ASP A 62 -0.26 21.00 6.85
CA ASP A 62 -1.41 20.07 6.79
C ASP A 62 -1.68 19.28 8.08
N GLY A 63 -0.72 18.57 8.66
CA GLY A 63 -0.98 17.70 9.81
C GLY A 63 -1.34 18.48 11.09
N THR A 64 -0.38 19.29 11.57
CA THR A 64 -0.56 20.07 12.80
C THR A 64 -1.69 21.08 12.69
N GLU A 65 -1.81 21.75 11.55
CA GLU A 65 -2.83 22.79 11.36
C GLU A 65 -4.25 22.22 11.38
N ARG A 66 -4.48 21.09 10.69
CA ARG A 66 -5.78 20.39 10.74
C ARG A 66 -6.10 19.93 12.15
N MET A 67 -5.10 19.47 12.91
CA MET A 67 -5.29 19.06 14.30
C MET A 67 -5.63 20.23 15.21
N ILE A 68 -5.01 21.39 15.01
CA ILE A 68 -5.36 22.62 15.74
C ILE A 68 -6.83 22.97 15.49
N LEU A 69 -7.24 23.09 14.22
CA LEU A 69 -8.61 23.49 13.84
C LEU A 69 -9.66 22.48 14.31
N ASN A 70 -9.46 21.20 14.01
CA ASN A 70 -10.38 20.14 14.42
C ASN A 70 -10.46 20.04 15.94
N SER A 71 -9.33 20.16 16.65
CA SER A 71 -9.34 20.18 18.11
C SER A 71 -10.13 21.35 18.63
N LEU A 72 -9.97 22.56 18.10
CA LEU A 72 -10.70 23.77 18.53
C LEU A 72 -12.22 23.62 18.41
N VAL A 73 -12.73 23.14 17.27
CA VAL A 73 -14.17 23.01 17.04
C VAL A 73 -14.79 21.78 17.71
N HIS A 74 -13.99 20.76 18.05
CA HIS A 74 -14.52 19.56 18.68
C HIS A 74 -15.17 19.92 20.04
N PRO A 75 -16.39 19.42 20.32
CA PRO A 75 -17.18 19.88 21.46
C PRO A 75 -16.59 19.52 22.82
N THR A 76 -15.72 18.51 22.89
CA THR A 76 -15.25 17.96 24.16
C THR A 76 -13.72 17.83 24.28
N ILE A 77 -12.94 17.98 23.19
CA ILE A 77 -11.49 17.80 23.28
C ILE A 77 -10.89 18.97 24.03
N THR A 78 -10.28 18.68 25.18
CA THR A 78 -9.55 19.64 26.02
C THR A 78 -8.08 19.26 26.17
N TYR A 79 -7.75 17.98 25.98
CA TYR A 79 -6.38 17.48 26.00
C TYR A 79 -6.00 16.88 24.64
N LEU A 80 -4.76 17.13 24.23
CA LEU A 80 -4.17 16.53 23.04
C LEU A 80 -2.85 15.86 23.43
N ILE A 81 -2.80 14.53 23.37
CA ILE A 81 -1.58 13.76 23.63
C ILE A 81 -0.77 13.66 22.34
N LEU A 82 0.48 14.11 22.35
CA LEU A 82 1.43 13.85 21.28
C LEU A 82 2.14 12.53 21.59
N PHE A 83 1.92 11.48 20.80
CA PHE A 83 2.36 10.12 21.09
C PHE A 83 3.17 9.52 19.94
N SER A 84 4.01 8.52 20.27
CA SER A 84 4.87 7.77 19.35
C SER A 84 6.09 8.54 18.83
N GLU A 85 6.73 8.07 17.77
CA GLU A 85 7.96 8.64 17.22
C GLU A 85 7.65 9.78 16.26
N GLU A 86 8.26 10.96 16.48
CA GLU A 86 8.21 12.05 15.52
C GLU A 86 9.30 11.90 14.44
N SER A 87 9.01 12.44 13.26
CA SER A 87 9.96 12.55 12.16
C SER A 87 11.15 13.46 12.52
N LEU A 88 12.39 13.01 12.24
CA LEU A 88 13.60 13.85 12.30
C LEU A 88 13.50 15.11 11.44
N THR A 89 12.98 14.96 10.21
CA THR A 89 13.00 16.01 9.19
C THR A 89 11.96 17.10 9.45
N PHE A 90 10.79 16.71 9.97
CA PHE A 90 9.65 17.62 10.09
C PHE A 90 9.35 18.04 11.53
N SER A 91 9.76 17.24 12.53
CA SER A 91 9.57 17.49 13.97
C SER A 91 8.25 18.19 14.34
N PRO A 92 7.08 17.69 13.87
CA PRO A 92 5.83 18.43 13.95
C PRO A 92 5.33 18.59 15.39
N SER A 93 5.57 17.59 16.24
CA SER A 93 5.26 17.64 17.67
C SER A 93 6.10 18.70 18.37
N THR A 94 7.43 18.68 18.17
CA THR A 94 8.35 19.69 18.72
C THR A 94 7.98 21.12 18.28
N ASN A 95 7.65 21.31 17.00
CA ASN A 95 7.25 22.62 16.48
C ASN A 95 5.92 23.13 17.06
N LEU A 96 4.96 22.22 17.30
CA LEU A 96 3.73 22.59 17.99
C LEU A 96 4.02 23.11 19.42
N LEU A 97 4.91 22.45 20.16
CA LEU A 97 5.29 22.91 21.51
C LEU A 97 5.90 24.32 21.47
N LEU A 98 6.79 24.58 20.51
CA LEU A 98 7.42 25.90 20.34
C LEU A 98 6.41 26.98 19.98
N ALA A 99 5.46 26.67 19.08
CA ALA A 99 4.39 27.59 18.73
C ALA A 99 3.49 27.92 19.93
N LEU A 100 3.28 26.95 20.83
CA LEU A 100 2.53 27.17 22.07
C LEU A 100 3.29 28.03 23.08
N MET A 101 4.61 27.87 23.21
CA MET A 101 5.41 28.68 24.16
C MET A 101 5.68 30.09 23.65
N HIS A 102 6.02 30.23 22.36
CA HIS A 102 6.61 31.47 21.83
C HIS A 102 5.75 32.15 20.77
N GLY A 103 4.75 31.45 20.21
CA GLY A 103 3.89 31.98 19.16
C GLY A 103 4.54 31.99 17.78
N LEU A 104 3.94 32.77 16.88
CA LEU A 104 4.45 32.99 15.52
C LEU A 104 5.39 34.20 15.51
N ASP A 105 6.47 34.12 14.73
CA ASP A 105 7.45 35.18 14.53
C ASP A 105 6.88 36.31 13.67
N ALA A 106 6.49 37.40 14.31
CA ALA A 106 5.94 38.58 13.65
C ALA A 106 6.95 39.28 12.71
N LYS A 107 8.26 39.02 12.82
CA LYS A 107 9.28 39.64 11.98
C LYS A 107 9.52 38.89 10.68
N ARG A 108 9.07 37.64 10.59
CA ARG A 108 9.27 36.77 9.43
C ARG A 108 7.91 36.45 8.79
N GLY A 109 7.70 36.95 7.57
CA GLY A 109 6.49 36.64 6.80
C GLY A 109 6.33 35.13 6.55
N GLY A 110 5.08 34.66 6.40
CA GLY A 110 4.76 33.24 6.18
C GLY A 110 4.45 32.43 7.44
N ASN A 111 4.09 33.08 8.55
CA ASN A 111 3.66 32.45 9.80
C ASN A 111 4.68 31.45 10.36
N TYR A 112 5.96 31.83 10.36
CA TYR A 112 7.01 31.03 10.97
C TYR A 112 6.85 30.95 12.48
N ILE A 113 7.19 29.80 13.04
CA ILE A 113 7.16 29.56 14.47
C ILE A 113 8.41 30.18 15.08
N ALA A 114 8.24 30.98 16.14
CA ALA A 114 9.38 31.54 16.86
C ALA A 114 10.24 30.41 17.44
N ASN A 115 11.56 30.44 17.18
CA ASN A 115 12.51 29.37 17.51
C ASN A 115 12.21 28.00 16.88
N GLY A 116 11.38 27.99 15.82
CA GLY A 116 10.98 26.79 15.11
C GLY A 116 12.15 25.89 14.69
N GLN A 117 11.97 24.58 14.85
CA GLN A 117 12.95 23.55 14.51
C GLN A 117 12.54 22.83 13.21
N ALA A 118 13.45 22.07 12.60
CA ALA A 118 13.19 21.31 11.36
C ALA A 118 13.00 22.17 10.07
N ALA A 119 12.83 21.49 8.93
CA ALA A 119 12.89 22.09 7.60
C ALA A 119 11.71 23.03 7.26
N SER A 120 10.58 22.90 7.95
CA SER A 120 9.36 23.67 7.67
C SER A 120 8.63 24.08 8.95
N ALA A 121 9.30 24.89 9.77
CA ALA A 121 8.79 25.37 11.05
C ALA A 121 7.83 26.57 10.90
N HIS A 122 6.74 26.40 10.15
CA HIS A 122 5.73 27.44 9.96
C HIS A 122 4.32 26.83 9.84
N PHE A 123 3.31 27.65 10.15
CA PHE A 123 1.90 27.33 9.95
C PHE A 123 1.31 28.25 8.88
N PRO A 124 1.56 27.95 7.58
CA PRO A 124 1.23 28.88 6.51
C PRO A 124 -0.27 29.21 6.46
N ASN A 125 -1.14 28.30 6.92
CA ASN A 125 -2.59 28.45 6.80
C ASN A 125 -3.27 28.88 8.10
N LEU A 126 -2.53 29.13 9.19
CA LEU A 126 -3.14 29.53 10.46
C LEU A 126 -2.77 30.97 10.83
N SER A 127 -3.78 31.75 11.19
CA SER A 127 -3.57 33.07 11.79
C SER A 127 -3.00 32.93 13.20
N ARG A 128 -2.35 34.00 13.68
CA ARG A 128 -1.90 34.10 15.07
C ARG A 128 -3.07 33.90 16.05
N ASP A 129 -4.22 34.47 15.74
CA ASP A 129 -5.42 34.39 16.59
C ASP A 129 -5.91 32.94 16.76
N ILE A 130 -5.85 32.12 15.70
CA ILE A 130 -6.19 30.69 15.80
C ILE A 130 -5.19 29.94 16.69
N VAL A 131 -3.89 30.22 16.57
CA VAL A 131 -2.85 29.60 17.41
C VAL A 131 -3.04 29.99 18.87
N ASP A 132 -3.37 31.26 19.15
CA ASP A 132 -3.62 31.75 20.50
C ASP A 132 -4.92 31.16 21.10
N LEU A 133 -5.99 31.04 20.30
CA LEU A 133 -7.20 30.31 20.71
C LEU A 133 -6.90 28.85 21.05
N PHE A 134 -6.11 28.17 20.22
CA PHE A 134 -5.72 26.78 20.48
C PHE A 134 -4.92 26.67 21.77
N ARG A 135 -3.97 27.59 21.99
CA ARG A 135 -3.19 27.68 23.22
C ARG A 135 -4.06 27.88 24.45
N GLU A 136 -5.13 28.67 24.37
CA GLU A 136 -6.05 28.91 25.48
C GLU A 136 -6.95 27.70 25.80
N HIS A 137 -7.48 27.06 24.76
CA HIS A 137 -8.54 26.07 24.90
C HIS A 137 -8.06 24.61 24.98
N ILE A 138 -6.86 24.30 24.47
CA ILE A 138 -6.35 22.94 24.36
C ILE A 138 -5.04 22.80 25.13
N ILE A 139 -4.95 21.78 25.97
CA ILE A 139 -3.75 21.41 26.70
C ILE A 139 -3.02 20.31 25.92
N VAL A 140 -1.80 20.59 25.46
CA VAL A 140 -0.98 19.63 24.72
C VAL A 140 -0.01 18.91 25.66
N LEU A 141 0.03 17.58 25.59
CA LEU A 141 0.78 16.72 26.50
C LEU A 141 1.84 15.92 25.72
N PRO A 142 3.15 16.17 25.94
CA PRO A 142 4.21 15.55 25.14
C PRO A 142 4.59 14.14 25.65
N LEU A 143 4.11 13.11 24.95
CA LEU A 143 4.41 11.69 25.18
C LEU A 143 5.02 11.02 23.93
N PHE A 144 5.88 11.74 23.20
CA PHE A 144 6.51 11.27 21.96
C PHE A 144 8.02 11.09 22.07
N MET A 145 8.60 10.29 21.19
CA MET A 145 10.05 10.16 21.00
C MET A 145 10.47 11.03 19.82
N SER A 146 11.69 11.58 19.85
CA SER A 146 12.22 12.35 18.73
C SER A 146 13.63 11.93 18.40
N GLN A 147 13.91 11.90 17.10
CA GLN A 147 15.25 11.73 16.55
C GLN A 147 16.02 13.07 16.51
N ASN A 148 15.32 14.20 16.63
CA ASN A 148 15.93 15.52 16.63
C ASN A 148 16.55 15.82 18.01
N LYS A 149 17.86 16.09 18.02
CA LYS A 149 18.65 16.32 19.24
C LYS A 149 18.15 17.50 20.07
N ASN A 150 17.49 18.47 19.46
CA ASN A 150 16.98 19.66 20.15
C ASN A 150 15.64 19.40 20.85
N SER A 151 14.89 18.37 20.44
CA SER A 151 13.54 18.11 20.95
C SER A 151 13.52 17.81 22.45
N ALA A 152 14.55 17.16 22.99
CA ALA A 152 14.63 16.90 24.43
C ALA A 152 14.67 18.19 25.26
N ALA A 153 15.43 19.19 24.82
CA ALA A 153 15.49 20.50 25.47
C ALA A 153 14.15 21.24 25.37
N VAL A 154 13.55 21.26 24.17
CA VAL A 154 12.23 21.86 23.94
C VAL A 154 11.15 21.22 24.80
N VAL A 155 11.14 19.89 24.93
CA VAL A 155 10.17 19.20 25.78
C VAL A 155 10.38 19.53 27.24
N SER A 156 11.63 19.63 27.71
CA SER A 156 11.92 20.03 29.10
C SER A 156 11.41 21.44 29.38
N GLU A 157 11.72 22.40 28.51
CA GLU A 157 11.23 23.79 28.60
C GLU A 157 9.70 23.86 28.55
N TYR A 158 9.08 23.11 27.65
CA TYR A 158 7.62 23.04 27.54
C TYR A 158 6.97 22.47 28.80
N LEU A 159 7.55 21.46 29.44
CA LEU A 159 7.02 20.92 30.69
C LEU A 159 7.15 21.91 31.86
N GLU A 160 8.15 22.80 31.85
CA GLU A 160 8.21 23.91 32.80
C GLU A 160 7.13 24.96 32.51
N TRP A 161 6.96 25.32 31.25
CA TRP A 161 5.92 26.25 30.80
C TRP A 161 4.49 25.71 31.02
N LEU A 162 4.29 24.40 30.89
CA LEU A 162 3.01 23.75 31.13
C LEU A 162 2.56 23.92 32.59
N GLY A 163 3.52 23.98 33.53
CA GLY A 163 3.33 24.47 34.89
C GLY A 163 2.05 23.99 35.58
N ASP A 164 1.28 24.95 36.10
CA ASP A 164 0.01 24.77 36.80
C ASP A 164 -1.21 24.59 35.87
N ARG A 165 -0.99 24.56 34.55
CA ARG A 165 -2.05 24.31 33.57
C ARG A 165 -2.57 22.88 33.60
N VAL A 166 -1.83 21.97 34.24
CA VAL A 166 -2.22 20.57 34.46
C VAL A 166 -2.08 20.19 35.93
N PRO A 167 -2.85 19.19 36.41
CA PRO A 167 -2.66 18.64 37.75
C PRO A 167 -1.20 18.19 38.01
N PRO A 168 -0.66 18.41 39.24
CA PRO A 168 0.74 18.10 39.56
C PRO A 168 1.16 16.66 39.30
N ASN A 169 0.26 15.69 39.50
CA ASN A 169 0.52 14.27 39.23
C ASN A 169 0.73 13.97 37.74
N ILE A 170 0.00 14.65 36.85
CA ILE A 170 0.17 14.54 35.39
C ILE A 170 1.50 15.17 34.98
N LEU A 171 1.83 16.35 35.51
CA LEU A 171 3.11 17.00 35.21
C LEU A 171 4.30 16.15 35.65
N TRP A 172 4.24 15.60 36.86
CA TRP A 172 5.27 14.73 37.39
C TRP A 172 5.45 13.47 36.54
N PHE A 173 4.34 12.81 36.18
CA PHE A 173 4.35 11.64 35.29
C PHE A 173 5.02 11.95 33.94
N LEU A 174 4.69 13.10 33.34
CA LEU A 174 5.29 13.52 32.07
C LEU A 174 6.80 13.77 32.20
N LYS A 175 7.25 14.46 33.26
CA LYS A 175 8.68 14.69 33.50
C LYS A 175 9.45 13.38 33.67
N GLU A 176 8.93 12.46 34.49
CA GLU A 176 9.57 11.16 34.74
C GLU A 176 9.62 10.31 33.47
N THR A 177 8.51 10.23 32.74
CA THR A 177 8.41 9.41 31.52
C THR A 177 9.29 9.97 30.39
N ASN A 178 9.39 11.30 30.27
CA ASN A 178 10.28 11.93 29.29
C ASN A 178 11.77 11.69 29.59
N ALA A 179 12.16 11.65 30.87
CA ALA A 179 13.54 11.40 31.26
C ALA A 179 14.04 9.98 30.94
N LYS A 180 13.13 9.00 30.86
CA LYS A 180 13.45 7.58 30.58
C LYS A 180 13.81 7.29 29.12
N GLY A 181 13.59 8.23 28.20
CA GLY A 181 13.97 8.13 26.78
C GLY A 181 13.16 7.15 25.92
N LYS A 182 12.60 6.07 26.50
CA LYS A 182 11.71 5.13 25.82
C LYS A 182 10.28 5.27 26.34
N LYS A 183 9.32 5.42 25.42
CA LYS A 183 7.90 5.57 25.74
C LYS A 183 7.10 4.51 25.02
N TYR A 184 6.31 3.75 25.76
CA TYR A 184 5.50 2.65 25.24
C TYR A 184 4.02 2.87 25.53
N TYR A 185 3.19 1.96 25.04
CA TYR A 185 1.74 1.98 25.23
C TYR A 185 1.32 1.93 26.71
N ASP A 186 2.12 1.34 27.60
CA ASP A 186 1.87 1.38 29.04
C ASP A 186 1.90 2.81 29.58
N SER A 187 2.84 3.64 29.12
CA SER A 187 2.91 5.05 29.49
C SER A 187 1.71 5.83 28.94
N LEU A 188 1.25 5.49 27.74
CA LEU A 188 0.04 6.09 27.16
C LEU A 188 -1.18 5.74 28.00
N ASN A 189 -1.37 4.47 28.33
CA ASN A 189 -2.48 4.01 29.17
C ASN A 189 -2.45 4.66 30.55
N ALA A 190 -1.29 4.71 31.20
CA ALA A 190 -1.14 5.39 32.50
C ALA A 190 -1.53 6.87 32.43
N LEU A 191 -1.09 7.58 31.38
CA LEU A 191 -1.46 8.98 31.18
C LEU A 191 -2.97 9.15 30.96
N ILE A 192 -3.59 8.30 30.14
CA ILE A 192 -5.05 8.35 29.89
C ILE A 192 -5.81 8.10 31.20
N THR A 193 -5.40 7.14 32.02
CA THR A 193 -5.99 6.88 33.34
C THR A 193 -5.92 8.11 34.23
N LEU A 194 -4.76 8.78 34.27
CA LEU A 194 -4.58 10.02 35.05
C LEU A 194 -5.48 11.15 34.55
N LEU A 195 -5.61 11.32 33.23
CA LEU A 195 -6.46 12.34 32.62
C LEU A 195 -7.94 12.07 32.86
N LYS A 196 -8.37 10.80 32.79
CA LYS A 196 -9.76 10.40 33.07
C LYS A 196 -10.19 10.78 34.48
N ALA A 197 -9.26 10.68 35.45
CA ALA A 197 -9.47 11.07 36.85
C ALA A 197 -9.32 12.58 37.11
N ALA A 198 -8.75 13.34 36.16
CA ALA A 198 -8.57 14.78 36.31
C ALA A 198 -9.91 15.54 36.20
N PRO A 199 -10.03 16.73 36.81
CA PRO A 199 -11.21 17.57 36.66
C PRO A 199 -11.44 17.97 35.19
N HIS A 200 -12.67 17.78 34.70
CA HIS A 200 -13.04 18.10 33.32
C HIS A 200 -13.69 19.47 33.22
N ARG A 201 -13.03 20.41 32.51
CA ARG A 201 -13.66 21.67 32.12
C ARG A 201 -14.57 21.42 30.92
N LYS A 202 -15.83 21.82 31.02
CA LYS A 202 -16.72 21.83 29.85
C LYS A 202 -16.16 22.80 28.82
N LYS A 203 -15.90 22.31 27.61
CA LYS A 203 -15.43 23.14 26.51
C LYS A 203 -16.62 23.77 25.79
N VAL A 204 -16.47 25.04 25.44
CA VAL A 204 -17.34 25.72 24.49
C VAL A 204 -16.69 25.58 23.11
N PRO A 205 -17.38 25.01 22.10
CA PRO A 205 -16.85 24.95 20.74
C PRO A 205 -16.47 26.35 20.26
N VAL A 206 -15.28 26.49 19.68
CA VAL A 206 -14.83 27.74 19.07
C VAL A 206 -15.45 27.83 17.67
N GLU A 207 -16.07 28.96 17.36
CA GLU A 207 -16.53 29.28 16.00
C GLU A 207 -15.35 29.82 15.18
N LEU A 208 -15.10 29.25 14.01
CA LEU A 208 -14.00 29.63 13.13
C LEU A 208 -14.55 30.15 11.80
N ASP A 209 -13.94 31.20 11.23
CA ASP A 209 -14.28 31.68 9.89
C ASP A 209 -13.70 30.70 8.85
N PRO A 210 -14.51 30.12 7.94
CA PRO A 210 -14.03 29.28 6.85
C PRO A 210 -12.90 29.88 6.02
N LYS A 211 -12.84 31.21 5.90
CA LYS A 211 -11.76 31.90 5.18
C LYS A 211 -10.40 31.71 5.82
N ASP A 212 -10.34 31.56 7.14
CA ASP A 212 -9.09 31.40 7.87
C ASP A 212 -8.41 30.05 7.60
N PHE A 213 -9.14 29.08 7.02
CA PHE A 213 -8.61 27.74 6.75
C PHE A 213 -8.95 27.23 5.35
N GLN A 214 -9.31 28.12 4.42
CA GLN A 214 -9.70 27.74 3.05
C GLN A 214 -8.61 26.94 2.30
N HIS A 215 -7.33 27.18 2.57
CA HIS A 215 -6.22 26.41 1.97
C HIS A 215 -6.04 25.01 2.58
N LEU A 216 -6.67 24.74 3.72
CA LEU A 216 -6.74 23.40 4.30
C LEU A 216 -8.02 22.67 3.86
N GLN A 217 -9.09 23.44 3.65
CA GLN A 217 -10.37 22.97 3.16
C GLN A 217 -10.99 24.01 2.22
N PRO A 218 -10.81 23.84 0.90
CA PRO A 218 -11.34 24.79 -0.07
C PRO A 218 -12.87 24.90 0.03
N PRO A 219 -13.44 26.10 -0.16
CA PRO A 219 -14.88 26.31 -0.22
C PRO A 219 -15.52 25.40 -1.26
N LYS A 220 -16.57 24.68 -0.86
CA LYS A 220 -17.33 23.81 -1.76
C LYS A 220 -18.20 24.66 -2.67
N ILE A 221 -18.09 24.46 -3.97
CA ILE A 221 -18.91 25.12 -5.00
C ILE A 221 -19.70 24.03 -5.72
N ALA A 222 -21.01 23.98 -5.48
CA ALA A 222 -21.90 23.08 -6.20
C ALA A 222 -22.10 23.59 -7.64
N ILE A 223 -21.77 22.73 -8.60
CA ILE A 223 -21.95 22.96 -10.03
C ILE A 223 -23.12 22.08 -10.48
N ALA A 224 -24.13 22.71 -11.09
CA ALA A 224 -25.28 22.00 -11.62
C ALA A 224 -24.84 20.88 -12.57
N GLU A 225 -25.55 19.75 -12.53
CA GLU A 225 -25.27 18.64 -13.43
C GLU A 225 -25.45 19.08 -14.89
N ASP A 226 -24.40 18.89 -15.68
CA ASP A 226 -24.43 19.06 -17.13
C ASP A 226 -23.71 17.89 -17.79
N THR A 227 -24.45 17.18 -18.63
CA THR A 227 -24.02 15.99 -19.38
C THR A 227 -24.08 16.24 -20.89
N THR A 228 -24.33 17.48 -21.31
CA THR A 228 -24.44 17.85 -22.72
C THR A 228 -23.05 17.76 -23.35
N PRO A 229 -22.88 16.99 -24.44
CA PRO A 229 -21.63 17.00 -25.20
C PRO A 229 -21.39 18.38 -25.83
N TYR A 230 -20.13 18.75 -26.00
CA TYR A 230 -19.76 20.07 -26.54
C TYR A 230 -19.30 20.00 -28.00
N PRO A 231 -19.63 21.00 -28.83
CA PRO A 231 -19.06 21.11 -30.17
C PRO A 231 -17.55 21.35 -30.06
N VAL A 232 -16.76 20.56 -30.79
CA VAL A 232 -15.30 20.59 -30.72
C VAL A 232 -14.65 20.47 -32.10
N PRO A 233 -13.43 20.98 -32.30
CA PRO A 233 -12.69 20.90 -33.56
C PRO A 233 -11.92 19.57 -33.71
N PHE A 234 -12.25 18.54 -32.93
CA PHE A 234 -11.54 17.28 -32.90
C PHE A 234 -12.47 16.08 -32.76
N ARG A 235 -11.94 14.90 -33.04
CA ARG A 235 -12.59 13.61 -32.84
C ARG A 235 -11.58 12.64 -32.24
N VAL A 236 -12.00 11.88 -31.24
CA VAL A 236 -11.20 10.77 -30.70
C VAL A 236 -11.86 9.45 -31.08
N SER A 237 -11.06 8.45 -31.45
CA SER A 237 -11.53 7.14 -31.88
C SER A 237 -10.53 6.03 -31.55
N LEU A 238 -10.92 4.78 -31.82
CA LEU A 238 -10.02 3.62 -31.80
C LEU A 238 -9.75 3.14 -33.23
N GLU A 239 -8.48 2.95 -33.56
CA GLU A 239 -8.01 2.38 -34.83
C GLU A 239 -6.98 1.30 -34.49
N ASP A 240 -7.21 0.05 -34.91
CA ASP A 240 -6.34 -1.10 -34.58
C ASP A 240 -6.02 -1.23 -33.08
N ASN A 241 -7.02 -0.96 -32.22
CA ASN A 241 -6.89 -0.94 -30.76
C ASN A 241 -5.96 0.16 -30.20
N LEU A 242 -5.52 1.11 -31.04
CA LEU A 242 -4.81 2.32 -30.64
C LEU A 242 -5.78 3.49 -30.50
N LEU A 243 -5.48 4.41 -29.59
CA LEU A 243 -6.14 5.70 -29.51
C LEU A 243 -5.75 6.52 -30.72
N ARG A 244 -6.73 7.19 -31.33
CA ARG A 244 -6.53 8.14 -32.44
C ARG A 244 -7.25 9.44 -32.13
N LEU A 245 -6.52 10.55 -32.19
CA LEU A 245 -7.06 11.91 -32.14
C LEU A 245 -6.91 12.56 -33.51
N ASP A 246 -8.04 12.87 -34.16
CA ASP A 246 -8.13 13.70 -35.35
C ASP A 246 -8.48 15.13 -34.94
N ILE A 247 -7.75 16.13 -35.41
CA ILE A 247 -7.91 17.51 -34.93
C ILE A 247 -7.72 18.55 -36.04
N ARG A 248 -8.60 19.55 -36.06
CA ARG A 248 -8.48 20.75 -36.89
C ARG A 248 -7.73 21.84 -36.13
N VAL A 249 -6.67 22.35 -36.72
CA VAL A 249 -5.84 23.44 -36.16
C VAL A 249 -5.67 24.51 -37.24
N GLY A 250 -6.39 25.62 -37.10
CA GLY A 250 -6.55 26.59 -38.20
C GLY A 250 -7.23 25.92 -39.40
N ASP A 251 -6.64 26.07 -40.59
CA ASP A 251 -7.17 25.51 -41.85
C ASP A 251 -6.68 24.08 -42.15
N SER A 252 -5.90 23.47 -41.24
CA SER A 252 -5.26 22.16 -41.46
C SER A 252 -5.86 21.07 -40.57
N LEU A 253 -5.85 19.84 -41.09
CA LEU A 253 -6.37 18.64 -40.42
C LEU A 253 -5.24 17.65 -40.13
N TYR A 254 -5.01 17.39 -38.84
CA TYR A 254 -3.96 16.50 -38.35
C TYR A 254 -4.55 15.28 -37.66
N PHE A 255 -3.78 14.20 -37.55
CA PHE A 255 -4.09 13.09 -36.66
C PHE A 255 -2.85 12.67 -35.86
N ILE A 256 -3.09 12.09 -34.70
CA ILE A 256 -2.07 11.46 -33.86
C ILE A 256 -2.62 10.15 -33.31
N ARG A 257 -1.79 9.11 -33.26
CA ARG A 257 -2.18 7.78 -32.80
C ARG A 257 -1.16 7.17 -31.86
N GLY A 258 -1.63 6.40 -30.88
CA GLY A 258 -0.79 5.78 -29.86
C GLY A 258 -1.58 4.92 -28.88
N ASP A 259 -0.89 4.20 -28.02
CA ASP A 259 -1.49 3.35 -26.97
C ASP A 259 -1.61 4.05 -25.61
N ASP A 260 -1.04 5.24 -25.48
CA ASP A 260 -0.93 6.05 -24.26
C ASP A 260 -1.52 7.45 -24.49
N ASP A 261 -2.57 7.80 -23.74
CA ASP A 261 -3.27 9.08 -23.83
C ASP A 261 -2.36 10.26 -23.47
N PHE A 262 -1.59 10.16 -22.39
CA PHE A 262 -0.69 11.22 -21.95
C PHE A 262 0.43 11.50 -22.95
N ARG A 263 0.93 10.47 -23.64
CA ARG A 263 1.93 10.61 -24.72
C ARG A 263 1.34 11.31 -25.94
N ILE A 264 0.09 11.03 -26.27
CA ILE A 264 -0.63 11.75 -27.32
C ILE A 264 -0.78 13.23 -26.94
N GLU A 265 -1.24 13.53 -25.72
CA GLU A 265 -1.40 14.88 -25.17
C GLU A 265 -0.06 15.66 -25.18
N TYR A 266 1.02 15.05 -24.69
CA TYR A 266 2.36 15.64 -24.66
C TYR A 266 2.87 15.99 -26.06
N SER A 267 2.70 15.05 -27.01
CA SER A 267 3.16 15.22 -28.39
C SER A 267 2.36 16.32 -29.10
N LEU A 268 1.05 16.40 -28.85
CA LEU A 268 0.21 17.48 -29.36
C LEU A 268 0.65 18.85 -28.83
N MET A 269 0.89 18.97 -27.51
CA MET A 269 1.39 20.21 -26.91
C MET A 269 2.71 20.65 -27.56
N LYS A 270 3.68 19.73 -27.71
CA LYS A 270 4.97 20.01 -28.37
C LYS A 270 4.80 20.45 -29.81
N PHE A 271 3.97 19.74 -30.57
CA PHE A 271 3.68 20.05 -31.97
C PHE A 271 3.04 21.45 -32.13
N LEU A 272 2.08 21.79 -31.28
CA LEU A 272 1.41 23.08 -31.35
C LEU A 272 2.35 24.22 -30.94
N GLY A 273 3.09 24.07 -29.83
CA GLY A 273 3.96 25.12 -29.31
C GLY A 273 3.20 26.44 -29.16
N LYS A 274 3.58 27.47 -29.93
CA LYS A 274 2.88 28.77 -29.94
C LYS A 274 1.47 28.70 -30.56
N ARG A 275 1.17 27.70 -31.40
CA ARG A 275 -0.14 27.47 -32.02
C ARG A 275 -1.20 26.97 -31.03
N LYS A 276 -0.85 26.70 -29.77
CA LYS A 276 -1.80 26.29 -28.72
C LYS A 276 -2.95 27.29 -28.51
N ALA A 277 -2.74 28.57 -28.83
CA ALA A 277 -3.76 29.61 -28.77
C ALA A 277 -4.91 29.41 -29.78
N LEU A 278 -4.74 28.51 -30.76
CA LEU A 278 -5.81 28.11 -31.68
C LEU A 278 -6.81 27.14 -31.07
N LEU A 279 -6.55 26.64 -29.86
CA LEU A 279 -7.47 25.85 -29.07
C LEU A 279 -7.79 26.63 -27.79
N THR A 280 -9.07 26.81 -27.53
CA THR A 280 -9.55 27.42 -26.29
C THR A 280 -9.19 26.54 -25.07
N PRO A 281 -9.07 27.12 -23.86
CA PRO A 281 -8.88 26.34 -22.64
C PRO A 281 -9.93 25.23 -22.46
N HIS A 282 -11.17 25.49 -22.90
CA HIS A 282 -12.24 24.51 -22.84
C HIS A 282 -11.99 23.30 -23.76
N GLU A 283 -11.61 23.54 -25.02
CA GLU A 283 -11.25 22.47 -25.96
C GLU A 283 -10.04 21.67 -25.46
N GLN A 284 -9.06 22.33 -24.82
CA GLN A 284 -7.91 21.65 -24.22
C GLN A 284 -8.32 20.68 -23.10
N LEU A 285 -9.23 21.07 -22.20
CA LEU A 285 -9.80 20.17 -21.18
C LEU A 285 -10.54 18.99 -21.84
N LEU A 286 -11.37 19.26 -22.86
CA LEU A 286 -12.19 18.24 -23.52
C LEU A 286 -11.35 17.23 -24.32
N ILE A 287 -10.20 17.63 -24.90
CA ILE A 287 -9.28 16.70 -25.56
C ILE A 287 -8.81 15.62 -24.58
N GLY A 288 -8.34 16.04 -23.41
CA GLY A 288 -7.86 15.10 -22.39
C GLY A 288 -8.98 14.22 -21.86
N ALA A 289 -10.17 14.80 -21.63
CA ALA A 289 -11.35 14.06 -21.19
C ALA A 289 -11.77 12.95 -22.19
N GLU A 290 -11.79 13.24 -23.49
CA GLU A 290 -12.17 12.28 -24.53
C GLU A 290 -11.12 11.19 -24.78
N LEU A 291 -9.83 11.54 -24.79
CA LEU A 291 -8.74 10.56 -24.88
C LEU A 291 -8.81 9.56 -23.74
N ASN A 292 -8.96 10.08 -22.52
CA ASN A 292 -9.05 9.26 -21.33
C ASN A 292 -10.35 8.44 -21.25
N ARG A 293 -11.48 8.98 -21.73
CA ARG A 293 -12.73 8.22 -21.86
C ARG A 293 -12.51 6.98 -22.72
N LEU A 294 -12.04 7.15 -23.95
CA LEU A 294 -11.82 6.02 -24.85
C LEU A 294 -10.75 5.05 -24.35
N ASN A 295 -9.71 5.55 -23.69
CA ASN A 295 -8.71 4.67 -23.08
C ASN A 295 -9.32 3.81 -21.97
N VAL A 296 -10.17 4.38 -21.12
CA VAL A 296 -10.91 3.64 -20.09
C VAL A 296 -11.89 2.65 -20.72
N GLU A 297 -12.65 3.04 -21.72
CA GLU A 297 -13.57 2.14 -22.44
C GLU A 297 -12.83 0.93 -23.02
N ARG A 298 -11.71 1.19 -23.71
CA ARG A 298 -10.83 0.16 -24.27
C ARG A 298 -10.31 -0.81 -23.21
N ARG A 299 -9.86 -0.29 -22.06
CA ARG A 299 -9.21 -1.09 -21.00
C ARG A 299 -10.20 -1.81 -20.09
N ALA A 300 -11.33 -1.19 -19.79
CA ALA A 300 -12.32 -1.70 -18.84
C ALA A 300 -13.50 -2.43 -19.50
N GLY A 301 -13.60 -2.41 -20.83
CA GLY A 301 -14.73 -2.99 -21.57
C GLY A 301 -16.04 -2.27 -21.26
N LEU A 302 -15.98 -0.94 -21.09
CA LEU A 302 -17.13 -0.09 -20.76
C LEU A 302 -17.50 0.79 -21.95
N ALA A 303 -18.70 1.37 -21.92
CA ALA A 303 -19.14 2.41 -22.86
C ALA A 303 -19.70 3.59 -22.06
N ALA A 304 -19.01 4.72 -22.09
CA ALA A 304 -19.40 5.96 -21.43
C ALA A 304 -19.89 6.98 -22.47
N PRO A 305 -20.84 7.86 -22.13
CA PRO A 305 -21.22 8.93 -23.04
C PRO A 305 -20.05 9.87 -23.33
N PRO A 306 -19.96 10.38 -24.57
CA PRO A 306 -18.91 11.33 -24.92
C PRO A 306 -19.15 12.69 -24.28
N PHE A 307 -18.06 13.37 -23.95
CA PHE A 307 -17.97 14.77 -23.57
C PHE A 307 -18.00 15.71 -24.78
N ALA A 308 -17.70 15.18 -25.97
CA ALA A 308 -17.68 15.91 -27.24
C ALA A 308 -18.82 15.46 -28.16
N GLU A 309 -19.39 16.41 -28.90
CA GLU A 309 -20.33 16.11 -29.98
C GLU A 309 -19.65 15.34 -31.12
N SER A 310 -20.37 14.38 -31.68
CA SER A 310 -19.94 13.65 -32.88
C SER A 310 -19.76 14.61 -34.05
N ASN A 311 -18.67 14.45 -34.80
CA ASN A 311 -18.35 15.28 -35.96
C ASN A 311 -17.51 14.51 -36.99
N ASP A 312 -17.40 15.08 -38.20
CA ASP A 312 -16.71 14.48 -39.34
C ASP A 312 -15.24 14.92 -39.47
N VAL A 313 -14.60 15.38 -38.38
CA VAL A 313 -13.18 15.73 -38.42
C VAL A 313 -12.36 14.46 -38.68
N GLN A 314 -11.58 14.49 -39.77
CA GLN A 314 -10.67 13.43 -40.16
C GLN A 314 -9.31 14.03 -40.52
N GLY A 315 -8.29 13.68 -39.74
CA GLY A 315 -6.93 14.14 -39.91
C GLY A 315 -6.29 13.59 -41.18
N THR A 316 -5.55 14.44 -41.89
CA THR A 316 -4.87 14.09 -43.14
C THR A 316 -3.35 14.04 -43.00
N GLN A 317 -2.81 14.65 -41.94
CA GLN A 317 -1.37 14.75 -41.68
C GLN A 317 -1.03 14.17 -40.30
N GLU A 318 -0.10 13.23 -40.23
CA GLU A 318 0.29 12.58 -38.97
C GLU A 318 1.20 13.49 -38.13
N ILE A 319 0.90 13.60 -36.83
CA ILE A 319 1.80 14.13 -35.80
C ILE A 319 2.49 12.92 -35.16
N LEU A 320 3.82 12.89 -35.20
CA LEU A 320 4.60 11.81 -34.60
C LEU A 320 4.60 11.89 -33.07
N LEU A 321 4.58 10.73 -32.41
CA LEU A 321 4.71 10.65 -30.96
C LEU A 321 6.13 11.01 -30.51
N GLU A 322 6.23 11.84 -29.48
CA GLU A 322 7.50 12.10 -28.80
C GLU A 322 8.04 10.80 -28.15
N PRO A 323 9.34 10.50 -28.24
CA PRO A 323 9.91 9.28 -27.68
C PRO A 323 9.99 9.29 -26.15
N LYS A 324 9.92 10.47 -25.53
CA LYS A 324 9.95 10.66 -24.07
C LYS A 324 8.97 11.75 -23.68
N VAL A 325 8.28 11.53 -22.56
CA VAL A 325 7.33 12.48 -21.97
C VAL A 325 7.86 12.97 -20.62
N ALA A 326 7.55 14.20 -20.25
CA ALA A 326 7.87 14.76 -18.94
C ALA A 326 6.89 15.88 -18.60
N LEU A 327 6.24 15.79 -17.43
CA LEU A 327 5.41 16.87 -16.92
C LEU A 327 6.24 17.76 -16.00
N VAL A 328 6.46 19.02 -16.38
CA VAL A 328 6.98 20.05 -15.47
C VAL A 328 5.79 20.55 -14.65
N PRO A 329 5.79 20.41 -13.32
CA PRO A 329 4.67 20.84 -12.50
C PRO A 329 4.41 22.34 -12.63
N ASP A 330 3.13 22.72 -12.67
CA ASP A 330 2.70 24.10 -12.49
C ASP A 330 3.18 24.61 -11.11
N GLN A 331 3.78 25.80 -11.08
CA GLN A 331 4.39 26.37 -9.87
C GLN A 331 3.45 27.33 -9.13
N GLN A 332 2.27 27.63 -9.69
CA GLN A 332 1.27 28.52 -9.10
C GLN A 332 0.07 27.73 -8.56
N TYR A 333 -0.41 26.75 -9.34
CA TYR A 333 -1.63 26.00 -9.03
C TYR A 333 -1.39 24.50 -9.08
N TYR A 334 -2.19 23.74 -8.33
CA TYR A 334 -2.26 22.30 -8.46
C TYR A 334 -3.68 21.80 -8.23
N TYR A 335 -4.05 20.74 -8.94
CA TYR A 335 -5.39 20.17 -8.90
C TYR A 335 -5.41 18.82 -8.18
N LYS A 336 -6.38 18.66 -7.27
CA LYS A 336 -6.73 17.38 -6.66
C LYS A 336 -8.12 16.96 -7.14
N ILE A 337 -8.18 15.84 -7.83
CA ILE A 337 -9.39 15.32 -8.45
C ILE A 337 -9.75 14.00 -7.78
N GLY A 338 -11.03 13.76 -7.54
CA GLY A 338 -11.47 12.56 -6.87
C GLY A 338 -12.98 12.38 -6.90
N LEU A 339 -13.45 11.35 -6.21
CA LEU A 339 -14.87 11.14 -5.94
C LEU A 339 -15.11 11.40 -4.45
N LYS A 340 -16.04 12.30 -4.09
CA LYS A 340 -16.59 12.36 -2.73
C LYS A 340 -18.10 12.54 -2.79
N ASP A 341 -18.81 11.88 -1.87
CA ASP A 341 -20.27 11.96 -1.76
C ASP A 341 -21.00 11.59 -3.07
N ALA A 342 -20.46 10.63 -3.83
CA ALA A 342 -20.91 10.23 -5.17
C ALA A 342 -20.81 11.31 -6.27
N GLU A 343 -20.12 12.42 -6.00
CA GLU A 343 -19.85 13.50 -6.93
C GLU A 343 -18.37 13.52 -7.33
N VAL A 344 -18.10 14.05 -8.52
CA VAL A 344 -16.74 14.45 -8.91
C VAL A 344 -16.34 15.67 -8.08
N SER A 345 -15.16 15.58 -7.47
CA SER A 345 -14.48 16.64 -6.75
C SER A 345 -13.35 17.17 -7.61
N VAL A 346 -13.31 18.48 -7.84
CA VAL A 346 -12.16 19.14 -8.45
C VAL A 346 -11.71 20.28 -7.55
N MET A 347 -10.67 20.02 -6.77
CA MET A 347 -10.06 21.03 -5.91
C MET A 347 -8.93 21.73 -6.64
N CYS A 348 -9.03 23.03 -6.79
CA CYS A 348 -7.92 23.88 -7.20
C CYS A 348 -7.26 24.45 -5.97
N MET A 349 -5.96 24.20 -5.85
CA MET A 349 -5.13 24.70 -4.78
C MET A 349 -4.09 25.65 -5.36
N ALA A 350 -3.67 26.64 -4.58
CA ALA A 350 -2.59 27.54 -4.93
C ALA A 350 -1.39 27.35 -3.99
N PHE A 351 -0.18 27.56 -4.51
CA PHE A 351 1.04 27.59 -3.69
C PHE A 351 1.15 28.86 -2.86
N ASP A 352 0.56 29.96 -3.34
CA ASP A 352 0.36 31.20 -2.58
C ASP A 352 -0.95 31.11 -1.77
N ILE A 353 -0.85 31.35 -0.47
CA ILE A 353 -1.97 31.30 0.49
C ILE A 353 -2.92 32.51 0.38
N CYS A 354 -2.55 33.53 -0.40
CA CYS A 354 -3.41 34.69 -0.67
C CYS A 354 -4.29 34.47 -1.90
N GLU A 355 -4.03 33.43 -2.69
CA GLU A 355 -4.79 33.11 -3.88
C GLU A 355 -6.08 32.35 -3.55
N GLU A 356 -7.11 32.56 -4.35
CA GLU A 356 -8.39 31.87 -4.20
C GLU A 356 -8.22 30.36 -4.46
N VAL A 357 -8.84 29.55 -3.61
CA VAL A 357 -8.95 28.10 -3.74
C VAL A 357 -10.42 27.68 -3.70
N PHE A 358 -10.74 26.54 -4.29
CA PHE A 358 -12.12 26.05 -4.36
C PHE A 358 -12.17 24.53 -4.55
N ASP A 359 -13.32 23.93 -4.24
CA ASP A 359 -13.66 22.52 -4.47
C ASP A 359 -14.96 22.44 -5.25
N LEU A 360 -14.85 22.23 -6.57
CA LEU A 360 -16.01 22.06 -7.45
C LEU A 360 -16.63 20.69 -7.24
N ARG A 361 -17.97 20.66 -7.16
CA ARG A 361 -18.76 19.47 -6.86
C ARG A 361 -19.85 19.29 -7.91
N SER A 362 -19.91 18.15 -8.58
CA SER A 362 -21.00 17.83 -9.51
C SER A 362 -21.10 16.34 -9.81
N THR A 363 -22.30 15.89 -10.17
CA THR A 363 -22.57 14.58 -10.78
C THR A 363 -22.29 14.55 -12.28
N GLY A 364 -22.06 15.71 -12.92
CA GLY A 364 -21.68 15.85 -14.33
C GLY A 364 -20.32 16.54 -14.50
N ALA A 365 -19.74 16.48 -15.71
CA ALA A 365 -18.45 17.13 -15.98
C ALA A 365 -18.55 18.41 -16.81
N GLY A 366 -19.65 18.62 -17.55
CA GLY A 366 -19.76 19.76 -18.48
C GLY A 366 -19.62 21.12 -17.78
N GLY A 367 -20.42 21.34 -16.74
CA GLY A 367 -20.36 22.56 -15.95
C GLY A 367 -19.01 22.77 -15.27
N ILE A 368 -18.32 21.69 -14.90
CA ILE A 368 -16.96 21.75 -14.33
C ILE A 368 -15.97 22.24 -15.40
N PHE A 369 -16.02 21.68 -16.62
CA PHE A 369 -15.15 22.09 -17.71
C PHE A 369 -15.36 23.55 -18.10
N ALA A 370 -16.61 23.99 -18.24
CA ALA A 370 -16.94 25.37 -18.54
C ALA A 370 -16.40 26.34 -17.48
N TRP A 371 -16.61 26.02 -16.20
CA TRP A 371 -16.15 26.86 -15.09
C TRP A 371 -14.62 26.95 -15.03
N LEU A 372 -13.92 25.80 -15.18
CA LEU A 372 -12.45 25.76 -15.17
C LEU A 372 -11.86 26.52 -16.36
N ALA A 373 -12.49 26.42 -17.55
CA ALA A 373 -12.06 27.13 -18.74
C ALA A 373 -12.24 28.65 -18.60
N GLU A 374 -13.33 29.11 -17.99
CA GLU A 374 -13.59 30.53 -17.73
C GLU A 374 -12.57 31.12 -16.74
N LYS A 375 -12.32 30.41 -15.63
CA LYS A 375 -11.40 30.88 -14.58
C LYS A 375 -9.93 30.74 -14.96
N ASN A 376 -9.61 29.74 -15.79
CA ASN A 376 -8.29 29.46 -16.35
C ASN A 376 -7.13 29.60 -15.34
N ARG A 377 -7.28 28.98 -14.16
CA ARG A 377 -6.29 28.97 -13.06
C ARG A 377 -5.13 28.01 -13.36
N PHE A 378 -4.37 28.34 -14.40
CA PHE A 378 -3.16 27.63 -14.81
C PHE A 378 -2.05 28.66 -15.00
N GLN A 379 -0.82 28.36 -14.58
CA GLN A 379 0.34 29.19 -14.85
C GLN A 379 0.47 29.39 -16.37
N ALA A 380 0.76 30.61 -16.80
CA ALA A 380 1.04 30.88 -18.21
C ALA A 380 2.50 30.52 -18.54
N TYR A 381 2.75 29.28 -18.95
CA TYR A 381 4.08 28.78 -19.31
C TYR A 381 4.02 27.72 -20.43
N GLU A 382 5.13 27.02 -20.71
CA GLU A 382 5.22 26.12 -21.87
C GLU A 382 4.35 24.85 -21.78
N MET A 383 3.98 24.40 -20.57
CA MET A 383 3.18 23.17 -20.38
C MET A 383 1.73 23.40 -19.90
N ASP A 384 1.27 24.65 -19.88
CA ASP A 384 -0.08 24.99 -19.42
C ASP A 384 -1.19 24.21 -20.15
N MET A 385 -1.05 24.00 -21.46
CA MET A 385 -1.98 23.22 -22.27
C MET A 385 -1.99 21.74 -21.86
N LEU A 386 -0.82 21.17 -21.55
CA LEU A 386 -0.73 19.78 -21.10
C LEU A 386 -1.37 19.60 -19.72
N HIS A 387 -1.22 20.56 -18.81
CA HIS A 387 -1.92 20.55 -17.52
C HIS A 387 -3.44 20.61 -17.68
N ARG A 388 -3.94 21.41 -18.63
CA ARG A 388 -5.38 21.43 -18.94
C ARG A 388 -5.86 20.09 -19.48
N MET A 389 -5.12 19.47 -20.39
CA MET A 389 -5.47 18.14 -20.90
C MET A 389 -5.44 17.09 -19.78
N ASP A 390 -4.40 17.04 -18.96
CA ASP A 390 -4.33 16.09 -17.84
C ASP A 390 -5.49 16.31 -16.85
N VAL A 391 -5.75 17.54 -16.41
CA VAL A 391 -6.91 17.86 -15.55
C VAL A 391 -8.22 17.38 -16.19
N GLY A 392 -8.42 17.63 -17.48
CA GLY A 392 -9.59 17.15 -18.23
C GLY A 392 -9.70 15.63 -18.23
N GLY A 393 -8.58 14.93 -18.48
CA GLY A 393 -8.50 13.48 -18.48
C GLY A 393 -8.83 12.87 -17.12
N GLN A 394 -8.28 13.42 -16.05
CA GLN A 394 -8.52 12.98 -14.67
C GLN A 394 -9.99 13.18 -14.27
N ILE A 395 -10.61 14.31 -14.63
CA ILE A 395 -12.05 14.57 -14.42
C ILE A 395 -12.89 13.53 -15.19
N GLY A 396 -12.57 13.29 -16.46
CA GLY A 396 -13.26 12.31 -17.29
C GLY A 396 -13.21 10.90 -16.67
N ARG A 397 -12.04 10.45 -16.24
CA ARG A 397 -11.87 9.15 -15.55
C ARG A 397 -12.64 9.10 -14.24
N ALA A 398 -12.60 10.15 -13.43
CA ALA A 398 -13.33 10.23 -12.16
C ALA A 398 -14.84 10.12 -12.40
N LEU A 399 -15.39 10.85 -13.39
CA LEU A 399 -16.81 10.78 -13.72
C LEU A 399 -17.24 9.37 -14.16
N ILE A 400 -16.48 8.75 -15.06
CA ILE A 400 -16.75 7.38 -15.52
C ILE A 400 -16.72 6.43 -14.32
N ALA A 401 -15.74 6.59 -13.43
CA ALA A 401 -15.67 5.77 -12.23
C ALA A 401 -16.90 5.93 -11.34
N GLY A 402 -17.31 7.17 -11.05
CA GLY A 402 -18.50 7.46 -10.24
C GLY A 402 -19.76 6.86 -10.86
N ARG A 403 -19.94 7.01 -12.17
CA ARG A 403 -21.10 6.50 -12.91
C ARG A 403 -21.22 4.98 -12.87
N PHE A 404 -20.10 4.26 -13.02
CA PHE A 404 -20.10 2.80 -13.10
C PHE A 404 -19.80 2.11 -11.76
N GLY A 405 -19.67 2.87 -10.67
CA GLY A 405 -19.35 2.34 -9.34
C GLY A 405 -17.92 1.79 -9.23
N TYR A 406 -16.98 2.35 -9.99
CA TYR A 406 -15.56 2.04 -9.89
C TYR A 406 -14.88 3.01 -8.91
N SER A 407 -13.74 2.59 -8.38
CA SER A 407 -12.79 3.44 -7.69
C SER A 407 -11.93 4.20 -8.69
N PHE A 408 -11.64 5.44 -8.34
CA PHE A 408 -10.74 6.34 -9.06
C PHE A 408 -9.64 6.80 -8.13
N ILE A 409 -8.42 6.85 -8.65
CA ILE A 409 -7.27 7.47 -8.01
C ILE A 409 -6.60 8.32 -9.06
N GLN A 410 -6.40 9.59 -8.73
CA GLN A 410 -5.68 10.51 -9.59
C GLN A 410 -4.29 9.95 -9.92
N ASP A 411 -3.88 10.12 -11.18
CA ASP A 411 -2.61 9.66 -11.76
C ASP A 411 -2.50 8.14 -11.92
N PHE A 412 -3.52 7.37 -11.51
CA PHE A 412 -3.59 5.97 -11.87
C PHE A 412 -4.18 5.86 -13.28
N PRO A 413 -3.55 5.08 -14.18
CA PRO A 413 -3.95 5.02 -15.58
C PRO A 413 -5.25 4.23 -15.81
N SER A 414 -5.83 3.63 -14.76
CA SER A 414 -7.03 2.81 -14.84
C SER A 414 -7.95 3.04 -13.63
N ILE A 415 -9.25 3.07 -13.90
CA ILE A 415 -10.28 2.91 -12.87
C ILE A 415 -10.44 1.42 -12.54
N PHE A 416 -10.89 1.06 -11.34
CA PHE A 416 -11.02 -0.34 -10.93
C PHE A 416 -12.21 -0.60 -10.02
N LYS A 417 -12.83 -1.79 -10.09
CA LYS A 417 -13.85 -2.19 -9.11
C LYS A 417 -13.16 -2.71 -7.85
N ILE A 418 -13.70 -2.36 -6.68
CA ILE A 418 -13.27 -2.97 -5.42
C ILE A 418 -13.69 -4.44 -5.45
N ASN A 419 -12.71 -5.33 -5.61
CA ASN A 419 -12.95 -6.77 -5.51
C ASN A 419 -13.26 -7.15 -4.06
N ARG A 420 -14.39 -7.80 -3.83
CA ARG A 420 -14.82 -8.32 -2.51
C ARG A 420 -15.16 -9.82 -2.55
N GLU A 421 -14.89 -10.50 -3.65
CA GLU A 421 -15.44 -11.83 -3.92
C GLU A 421 -14.38 -12.89 -4.18
N THR A 422 -13.29 -12.53 -4.86
CA THR A 422 -12.30 -13.49 -5.37
C THR A 422 -10.90 -13.14 -4.90
N LEU A 423 -10.10 -14.15 -4.55
CA LEU A 423 -8.66 -13.98 -4.28
C LEU A 423 -7.88 -14.28 -5.56
N PRO A 424 -7.41 -13.27 -6.32
CA PRO A 424 -6.76 -13.51 -7.59
C PRO A 424 -5.32 -14.02 -7.43
N LEU A 425 -4.84 -14.75 -8.44
CA LEU A 425 -3.41 -14.91 -8.72
C LEU A 425 -2.92 -13.75 -9.58
N LEU A 426 -1.97 -12.97 -9.05
CA LEU A 426 -1.39 -11.81 -9.71
C LEU A 426 0.08 -12.06 -10.00
N ILE A 427 0.45 -12.00 -11.28
CA ILE A 427 1.82 -12.22 -11.73
C ILE A 427 2.44 -10.89 -12.14
N ALA A 428 3.65 -10.58 -11.67
CA ALA A 428 4.42 -9.40 -12.09
C ALA A 428 5.84 -9.82 -12.46
N GLU A 429 6.34 -9.33 -13.59
CA GLU A 429 7.68 -9.65 -14.09
C GLU A 429 8.38 -8.45 -14.72
N SER A 430 9.70 -8.38 -14.56
CA SER A 430 10.61 -7.39 -15.16
C SER A 430 12.06 -7.76 -14.79
N ASP A 431 13.04 -7.06 -15.38
CA ASP A 431 14.48 -7.14 -15.05
C ASP A 431 14.93 -6.15 -13.97
N SER A 432 13.97 -5.43 -13.39
CA SER A 432 14.18 -4.36 -12.43
C SER A 432 13.35 -4.61 -11.18
N PHE A 433 13.98 -4.55 -10.02
CA PHE A 433 13.28 -4.76 -8.75
C PHE A 433 12.08 -3.81 -8.58
N LEU A 434 12.29 -2.52 -8.87
CA LEU A 434 11.27 -1.50 -8.70
C LEU A 434 10.07 -1.75 -9.63
N ASP A 435 10.32 -2.18 -10.86
CA ASP A 435 9.26 -2.47 -11.83
C ASP A 435 8.37 -3.63 -11.38
N VAL A 436 8.98 -4.75 -10.98
CA VAL A 436 8.25 -5.92 -10.46
C VAL A 436 7.45 -5.54 -9.23
N HIS A 437 8.07 -4.88 -8.26
CA HIS A 437 7.40 -4.51 -7.01
C HIS A 437 6.26 -3.51 -7.26
N ARG A 438 6.48 -2.51 -8.12
CA ARG A 438 5.45 -1.54 -8.52
C ARG A 438 4.26 -2.23 -9.20
N GLY A 439 4.53 -3.12 -10.16
CA GLY A 439 3.51 -3.89 -10.86
C GLY A 439 2.72 -4.78 -9.90
N MET A 440 3.40 -5.45 -8.97
CA MET A 440 2.76 -6.27 -7.95
C MET A 440 1.87 -5.43 -7.02
N LEU A 441 2.37 -4.31 -6.48
CA LEU A 441 1.58 -3.42 -5.63
C LEU A 441 0.37 -2.84 -6.36
N LEU A 442 0.54 -2.38 -7.60
CA LEU A 442 -0.55 -1.83 -8.40
C LEU A 442 -1.63 -2.89 -8.66
N LYS A 443 -1.23 -4.11 -9.06
CA LYS A 443 -2.19 -5.20 -9.30
C LYS A 443 -2.90 -5.60 -8.00
N THR A 444 -2.19 -5.82 -6.89
CA THR A 444 -2.82 -6.17 -5.60
C THR A 444 -3.72 -5.05 -5.11
N TYR A 445 -3.30 -3.80 -5.27
CA TYR A 445 -4.09 -2.66 -4.87
C TYR A 445 -5.36 -2.50 -5.73
N THR A 446 -5.32 -2.79 -7.03
CA THR A 446 -6.49 -2.57 -7.92
C THR A 446 -7.39 -3.80 -8.09
N GLN A 447 -6.84 -5.01 -7.93
CA GLN A 447 -7.52 -6.29 -8.23
C GLN A 447 -7.64 -7.19 -7.00
N GLY A 448 -6.83 -6.96 -5.95
CA GLY A 448 -6.81 -7.79 -4.76
C GLY A 448 -8.13 -7.75 -3.98
N LEU A 449 -8.44 -8.87 -3.33
CA LEU A 449 -9.61 -9.01 -2.47
C LEU A 449 -9.56 -8.01 -1.33
N THR A 450 -10.58 -7.17 -1.20
CA THR A 450 -10.77 -6.24 -0.11
C THR A 450 -11.66 -6.85 0.96
N GLU A 451 -11.11 -7.07 2.15
CA GLU A 451 -11.84 -7.58 3.32
C GLU A 451 -11.23 -7.05 4.64
N GLU A 452 -11.95 -7.20 5.74
CA GLU A 452 -11.40 -6.96 7.07
C GLU A 452 -10.28 -7.96 7.36
N HIS A 453 -9.16 -7.47 7.84
CA HIS A 453 -8.05 -8.31 8.24
C HIS A 453 -8.45 -9.16 9.46
N GLY A 454 -8.03 -10.43 9.52
CA GLY A 454 -8.41 -11.34 10.63
C GLY A 454 -8.02 -10.85 12.02
N ASP A 455 -6.99 -10.00 12.08
CA ASP A 455 -6.78 -9.09 13.20
C ASP A 455 -7.49 -7.76 12.92
N ALA A 456 -8.67 -7.56 13.53
CA ALA A 456 -9.51 -6.37 13.38
C ALA A 456 -8.74 -5.07 13.64
N ARG A 457 -7.67 -5.14 14.43
CA ARG A 457 -6.79 -4.00 14.74
C ARG A 457 -6.12 -3.40 13.51
N LYS A 458 -5.96 -4.19 12.45
CA LYS A 458 -5.31 -3.80 11.19
C LYS A 458 -6.27 -3.24 10.14
N GLY A 459 -7.58 -3.24 10.42
CA GLY A 459 -8.60 -2.69 9.54
C GLY A 459 -8.74 -3.48 8.23
N LEU A 460 -9.03 -2.76 7.14
CA LEU A 460 -9.18 -3.37 5.81
C LEU A 460 -7.82 -3.73 5.20
N SER A 461 -7.79 -4.86 4.51
CA SER A 461 -6.63 -5.28 3.71
C SER A 461 -7.03 -5.56 2.27
N ARG A 462 -6.09 -5.37 1.34
CA ARG A 462 -6.16 -5.92 -0.02
C ARG A 462 -5.21 -7.08 -0.15
N SER A 463 -5.74 -8.26 -0.44
CA SER A 463 -4.99 -9.51 -0.47
C SER A 463 -5.04 -10.19 -1.84
N ALA A 464 -3.96 -10.86 -2.22
CA ALA A 464 -3.87 -11.69 -3.42
C ALA A 464 -2.83 -12.79 -3.24
N VAL A 465 -2.92 -13.84 -4.06
CA VAL A 465 -1.76 -14.71 -4.32
C VAL A 465 -0.89 -13.97 -5.32
N THR A 466 0.39 -13.75 -5.01
CA THR A 466 1.28 -12.98 -5.90
C THR A 466 2.49 -13.81 -6.29
N LEU A 467 2.80 -13.84 -7.59
CA LEU A 467 4.04 -14.39 -8.12
C LEU A 467 4.84 -13.26 -8.77
N ALA A 468 5.93 -12.87 -8.13
CA ALA A 468 6.87 -11.89 -8.66
C ALA A 468 8.05 -12.61 -9.30
N ILE A 469 8.44 -12.18 -10.50
CA ILE A 469 9.53 -12.78 -11.27
C ILE A 469 10.55 -11.70 -11.61
N TYR A 470 11.75 -11.85 -11.10
CA TYR A 470 12.87 -10.97 -11.37
C TYR A 470 13.73 -11.63 -12.43
N ARG A 471 13.54 -11.17 -13.67
CA ARG A 471 14.30 -11.59 -14.84
C ARG A 471 15.73 -11.11 -14.66
N ASP A 472 16.73 -11.99 -14.80
CA ASP A 472 18.11 -11.65 -14.47
C ASP A 472 18.24 -11.08 -13.04
N ALA A 473 18.23 -11.99 -12.06
CA ALA A 473 18.27 -11.60 -10.65
C ALA A 473 19.52 -10.76 -10.30
N VAL A 474 20.63 -10.89 -11.03
CA VAL A 474 21.84 -10.06 -10.78
C VAL A 474 21.55 -8.60 -11.06
N ASN A 475 20.93 -8.30 -12.19
CA ASN A 475 20.60 -6.93 -12.54
C ASN A 475 19.44 -6.39 -11.70
N ALA A 476 18.39 -7.18 -11.48
CA ALA A 476 17.25 -6.78 -10.69
C ALA A 476 17.64 -6.40 -9.25
N PHE A 477 18.56 -7.14 -8.64
CA PHE A 477 19.01 -6.96 -7.25
C PHE A 477 20.37 -6.26 -7.13
N ALA A 478 20.87 -5.63 -8.20
CA ALA A 478 22.12 -4.88 -8.15
C ALA A 478 22.08 -3.76 -7.10
N ARG A 479 20.95 -3.04 -7.02
CA ARG A 479 20.77 -1.91 -6.10
C ARG A 479 19.35 -1.83 -5.57
N MET A 480 19.21 -1.67 -4.25
CA MET A 480 17.93 -1.35 -3.63
C MET A 480 17.58 0.13 -3.85
N PRO A 481 16.42 0.45 -4.45
CA PRO A 481 16.02 1.83 -4.73
C PRO A 481 15.92 2.70 -3.47
N SER A 482 16.31 3.96 -3.57
CA SER A 482 16.39 4.89 -2.42
C SER A 482 15.03 5.20 -1.77
N ILE A 483 13.91 4.97 -2.47
CA ILE A 483 12.58 5.10 -1.88
C ILE A 483 12.40 4.19 -0.64
N TYR A 484 13.14 3.07 -0.56
CA TYR A 484 13.03 2.13 0.56
C TYR A 484 13.92 2.48 1.76
N LYS A 485 14.65 3.60 1.73
CA LYS A 485 15.45 4.08 2.84
C LYS A 485 14.61 4.21 4.13
N GLN A 486 15.14 3.75 5.26
CA GLN A 486 14.49 3.91 6.57
C GLN A 486 15.26 4.91 7.44
N GLY A 487 14.69 6.09 7.62
CA GLY A 487 15.32 7.18 8.37
C GLY A 487 16.68 7.55 7.79
N ASP A 488 17.72 7.49 8.62
CA ASP A 488 19.10 7.77 8.22
C ASP A 488 19.85 6.56 7.65
N VAL A 489 19.33 5.34 7.85
CA VAL A 489 19.96 4.11 7.39
C VAL A 489 19.84 4.03 5.87
N SER A 490 20.98 4.01 5.18
CA SER A 490 21.01 3.83 3.73
C SER A 490 20.48 2.45 3.32
N THR A 491 20.01 2.33 2.09
CA THR A 491 19.50 1.05 1.58
C THR A 491 20.58 -0.03 1.56
N GLU A 492 21.85 0.32 1.36
CA GLU A 492 22.96 -0.64 1.41
C GLU A 492 23.28 -1.09 2.85
N GLU A 493 23.20 -0.19 3.83
CA GLU A 493 23.31 -0.56 5.25
C GLU A 493 22.17 -1.49 5.67
N MET A 494 20.94 -1.22 5.22
CA MET A 494 19.79 -2.09 5.44
C MET A 494 20.02 -3.49 4.86
N ARG A 495 20.45 -3.58 3.58
CA ARG A 495 20.79 -4.85 2.92
C ARG A 495 21.86 -5.62 3.69
N SER A 496 22.95 -4.94 4.05
CA SER A 496 24.06 -5.56 4.76
C SER A 496 23.64 -6.07 6.14
N ALA A 497 22.84 -5.29 6.87
CA ALA A 497 22.32 -5.69 8.18
C ALA A 497 21.40 -6.90 8.06
N TYR A 498 20.47 -6.88 7.11
CA TYR A 498 19.51 -7.96 6.91
C TYR A 498 20.17 -9.25 6.39
N LYS A 499 21.15 -9.15 5.47
CA LYS A 499 22.00 -10.28 5.08
C LYS A 499 22.67 -10.95 6.28
N LYS A 500 23.23 -10.16 7.20
CA LYS A 500 23.84 -10.69 8.44
C LYS A 500 22.79 -11.38 9.32
N GLN A 501 21.57 -10.86 9.39
CA GLN A 501 20.47 -11.51 10.11
C GLN A 501 20.06 -12.84 9.47
N LEU A 502 20.04 -12.94 8.15
CA LEU A 502 19.69 -14.19 7.47
C LEU A 502 20.79 -15.25 7.56
N LEU A 503 22.05 -14.87 7.79
CA LEU A 503 23.15 -15.84 7.90
C LEU A 503 23.48 -16.24 9.35
N ARG A 504 22.87 -15.60 10.34
CA ARG A 504 23.15 -15.90 11.77
C ARG A 504 22.71 -17.33 12.12
N LEU A 505 23.38 -17.92 13.10
CA LEU A 505 23.11 -19.28 13.57
C LEU A 505 22.17 -19.31 14.79
N ASP A 506 21.95 -18.16 15.42
CA ASP A 506 21.19 -17.94 16.64
C ASP A 506 19.90 -17.13 16.39
N HIS A 507 19.14 -16.85 17.44
CA HIS A 507 17.96 -15.99 17.35
C HIS A 507 17.76 -15.19 18.64
N ASP A 508 17.19 -13.99 18.48
CA ASP A 508 16.73 -13.14 19.58
C ASP A 508 15.19 -13.11 19.48
N GLY A 509 14.48 -13.95 20.25
CA GLY A 509 13.01 -14.11 20.17
C GLY A 509 12.59 -15.56 19.89
N ASP A 510 11.45 -15.77 19.21
CA ASP A 510 10.92 -17.12 18.93
C ASP A 510 11.70 -17.87 17.84
N TYR A 511 12.18 -17.15 16.82
CA TYR A 511 13.04 -17.70 15.77
C TYR A 511 13.81 -16.60 15.03
N SER A 512 14.84 -17.01 14.27
CA SER A 512 15.40 -16.20 13.19
C SER A 512 15.42 -17.03 11.90
N TYR A 513 15.34 -16.37 10.75
CA TYR A 513 15.39 -17.08 9.47
C TYR A 513 16.74 -17.78 9.25
N GLY A 514 17.84 -17.22 9.75
CA GLY A 514 19.15 -17.85 9.68
C GLY A 514 19.23 -19.12 10.52
N GLN A 515 18.76 -19.08 11.76
CA GLN A 515 18.70 -20.27 12.63
C GLN A 515 17.80 -21.36 12.01
N ARG A 516 16.62 -21.00 11.49
CA ARG A 516 15.72 -21.95 10.80
C ARG A 516 16.35 -22.60 9.57
N THR A 517 17.17 -21.85 8.85
CA THR A 517 17.83 -22.34 7.63
C THR A 517 19.06 -23.20 7.94
N ARG A 518 19.84 -22.82 8.96
CA ARG A 518 21.20 -23.34 9.14
C ARG A 518 21.41 -24.28 10.32
N VAL A 519 20.49 -24.30 11.29
CA VAL A 519 20.68 -24.99 12.57
C VAL A 519 19.46 -25.79 13.02
N HIS A 520 18.24 -25.26 12.83
CA HIS A 520 17.01 -25.84 13.39
C HIS A 520 16.83 -27.33 13.08
N PHE A 521 17.11 -27.73 11.84
CA PHE A 521 16.99 -29.12 11.39
C PHE A 521 18.27 -29.95 11.60
N GLY A 522 19.24 -29.44 12.38
CA GLY A 522 20.48 -30.14 12.74
C GLY A 522 21.62 -30.01 11.72
N PHE A 523 21.45 -29.26 10.63
CA PHE A 523 22.48 -29.06 9.60
C PHE A 523 22.28 -27.75 8.83
N ASP A 524 23.32 -27.34 8.10
CA ASP A 524 23.26 -26.18 7.21
C ASP A 524 22.64 -26.54 5.86
N GLN A 525 21.39 -26.10 5.64
CA GLN A 525 20.67 -26.38 4.40
C GLN A 525 21.32 -25.70 3.18
N LEU A 526 22.01 -24.56 3.33
CA LEU A 526 22.65 -23.88 2.20
C LEU A 526 23.87 -24.68 1.69
N GLU A 527 24.64 -25.29 2.60
CA GLU A 527 25.70 -26.23 2.24
C GLU A 527 25.11 -27.45 1.52
N ARG A 528 24.10 -28.07 2.13
CA ARG A 528 23.47 -29.28 1.59
C ARG A 528 22.86 -29.06 0.21
N THR A 529 22.20 -27.92 -0.02
CA THR A 529 21.61 -27.58 -1.32
C THR A 529 22.68 -27.49 -2.42
N ALA A 530 23.81 -26.83 -2.16
CA ALA A 530 24.91 -26.77 -3.13
C ALA A 530 25.47 -28.17 -3.41
N ASP A 531 25.66 -28.99 -2.37
CA ASP A 531 26.17 -30.35 -2.53
C ASP A 531 25.26 -31.23 -3.40
N VAL A 532 23.94 -31.19 -3.20
CA VAL A 532 23.01 -32.05 -3.97
C VAL A 532 22.86 -31.57 -5.41
N LEU A 533 22.77 -30.25 -5.65
CA LEU A 533 22.72 -29.70 -7.00
C LEU A 533 24.00 -29.94 -7.80
N SER A 534 25.17 -29.99 -7.13
CA SER A 534 26.43 -30.34 -7.80
C SER A 534 26.48 -31.79 -8.27
N LYS A 535 25.73 -32.69 -7.62
CA LYS A 535 25.69 -34.13 -7.92
C LYS A 535 24.62 -34.46 -8.96
N ASP A 536 23.46 -33.83 -8.85
CA ASP A 536 22.37 -33.99 -9.81
C ASP A 536 21.75 -32.62 -10.13
N PRO A 537 22.24 -31.94 -11.18
CA PRO A 537 21.70 -30.64 -11.57
C PRO A 537 20.33 -30.74 -12.27
N SER A 538 19.89 -31.95 -12.64
CA SER A 538 18.61 -32.14 -13.35
C SER A 538 17.39 -31.97 -12.43
N ARG A 539 17.59 -31.96 -11.11
CA ARG A 539 16.53 -31.88 -10.11
C ARG A 539 16.68 -30.65 -9.23
N ALA A 540 15.55 -30.05 -8.90
CA ALA A 540 15.47 -28.97 -7.93
C ALA A 540 15.79 -29.46 -6.50
N ALA A 541 16.31 -28.57 -5.66
CA ALA A 541 16.66 -28.83 -4.27
C ALA A 541 15.91 -27.91 -3.31
N ILE A 542 15.40 -28.46 -2.22
CA ILE A 542 14.47 -27.78 -1.30
C ILE A 542 15.17 -27.36 0.01
N ILE A 543 14.88 -26.13 0.45
CA ILE A 543 15.15 -25.62 1.80
C ILE A 543 13.82 -25.39 2.53
N GLN A 544 13.77 -25.78 3.80
CA GLN A 544 12.60 -25.62 4.68
C GLN A 544 12.97 -24.76 5.89
N ARG A 545 12.10 -23.81 6.23
CA ARG A 545 12.19 -23.00 7.46
C ARG A 545 11.01 -23.22 8.39
N PHE A 546 9.86 -23.57 7.82
CA PHE A 546 8.64 -23.83 8.55
C PHE A 546 8.57 -25.31 8.94
N ASP A 547 8.42 -25.60 10.21
CA ASP A 547 8.39 -26.94 10.76
C ASP A 547 6.96 -27.26 11.24
N PRO A 548 6.19 -28.06 10.49
CA PRO A 548 4.79 -28.30 10.80
C PRO A 548 4.57 -29.13 12.08
N THR A 549 5.65 -29.69 12.67
CA THR A 549 5.58 -30.44 13.93
C THR A 549 5.69 -29.56 15.17
N VAL A 550 6.20 -28.32 15.04
CA VAL A 550 6.34 -27.38 16.16
C VAL A 550 5.65 -26.04 15.92
N ASP A 551 5.57 -25.59 14.66
CA ASP A 551 4.89 -24.35 14.29
C ASP A 551 3.36 -24.55 14.27
N MET A 552 2.59 -23.46 14.33
CA MET A 552 1.12 -23.49 14.45
C MET A 552 0.63 -24.17 15.72
N ASP A 553 1.26 -23.84 16.85
CA ASP A 553 0.78 -24.30 18.15
C ASP A 553 0.01 -23.18 18.87
N SER A 554 -0.76 -23.58 19.87
CA SER A 554 -1.38 -22.65 20.81
C SER A 554 -1.26 -23.17 22.23
N THR A 555 -0.88 -22.30 23.14
CA THR A 555 -0.69 -22.61 24.55
C THR A 555 -1.60 -21.71 25.38
N LEU A 556 -2.10 -22.23 26.50
CA LEU A 556 -2.83 -21.40 27.45
C LEU A 556 -1.81 -20.75 28.37
N ASN A 557 -1.68 -19.42 28.30
CA ASN A 557 -0.83 -18.69 29.23
C ASN A 557 -1.35 -18.91 30.66
N PRO A 558 -0.54 -19.45 31.57
CA PRO A 558 -0.99 -19.82 32.91
C PRO A 558 -1.40 -18.63 33.77
N ASP A 559 -0.81 -17.45 33.52
CA ASP A 559 -1.03 -16.22 34.30
C ASP A 559 -2.22 -15.43 33.78
N THR A 560 -2.29 -15.21 32.46
CA THR A 560 -3.35 -14.40 31.85
C THR A 560 -4.61 -15.20 31.52
N LYS A 561 -4.52 -16.54 31.55
CA LYS A 561 -5.54 -17.47 31.04
C LYS A 561 -5.95 -17.20 29.59
N ARG A 562 -5.15 -16.44 28.84
CA ARG A 562 -5.36 -16.20 27.41
C ARG A 562 -4.63 -17.24 26.61
N ARG A 563 -5.22 -17.63 25.49
CA ARG A 563 -4.56 -18.50 24.53
C ARG A 563 -3.53 -17.68 23.76
N GLU A 564 -2.28 -18.11 23.81
CA GLU A 564 -1.16 -17.58 23.05
C GLU A 564 -0.89 -18.50 21.87
N TYR A 565 -0.46 -17.92 20.76
CA TYR A 565 -0.20 -18.64 19.53
C TYR A 565 1.26 -18.44 19.16
N THR A 566 1.89 -19.45 18.58
CA THR A 566 3.28 -19.35 18.11
C THR A 566 3.46 -18.23 17.09
N HIS A 567 4.62 -17.56 17.14
CA HIS A 567 5.08 -16.73 16.03
C HIS A 567 5.82 -17.61 15.03
N ASP A 568 5.21 -17.89 13.87
CA ASP A 568 5.82 -18.79 12.88
C ASP A 568 6.47 -18.06 11.69
N PRO A 569 7.50 -18.65 11.05
CA PRO A 569 8.16 -18.14 9.85
C PRO A 569 7.17 -17.71 8.76
N CYS A 570 7.29 -16.47 8.26
CA CYS A 570 6.52 -16.02 7.10
C CYS A 570 7.15 -16.52 5.78
N LEU A 571 8.49 -16.47 5.69
CA LEU A 571 9.27 -17.13 4.64
C LEU A 571 9.45 -18.61 4.99
N THR A 572 8.85 -19.51 4.21
CA THR A 572 8.71 -20.92 4.62
C THR A 572 9.64 -21.86 3.88
N HIS A 573 9.80 -21.68 2.56
CA HIS A 573 10.62 -22.56 1.73
C HIS A 573 11.40 -21.77 0.68
N ASP A 574 12.52 -22.35 0.24
CA ASP A 574 13.21 -21.98 -0.99
C ASP A 574 13.40 -23.25 -1.84
N ILE A 575 13.31 -23.12 -3.15
CA ILE A 575 13.57 -24.19 -4.10
C ILE A 575 14.61 -23.66 -5.09
N PHE A 576 15.73 -24.34 -5.21
CA PHE A 576 16.81 -23.98 -6.14
C PHE A 576 16.85 -24.99 -7.27
N PHE A 577 16.99 -24.53 -8.50
CA PHE A 577 17.09 -25.41 -9.66
C PHE A 577 18.06 -24.83 -10.69
N ILE A 578 18.67 -25.71 -11.47
CA ILE A 578 19.56 -25.34 -12.57
C ILE A 578 18.76 -25.50 -13.86
N ALA A 579 18.87 -24.51 -14.73
CA ALA A 579 18.36 -24.53 -16.10
C ALA A 579 19.25 -23.64 -16.97
N ASP A 580 19.57 -24.12 -18.17
CA ASP A 580 20.43 -23.41 -19.14
C ASP A 580 21.78 -22.98 -18.54
N GLY A 581 22.36 -23.82 -17.67
CA GLY A 581 23.63 -23.54 -17.00
C GLY A 581 23.61 -22.40 -15.98
N THR A 582 22.43 -21.93 -15.57
CA THR A 582 22.26 -20.86 -14.58
C THR A 582 21.49 -21.35 -13.35
N LEU A 583 21.75 -20.74 -12.18
CA LEU A 583 21.02 -21.05 -10.96
C LEU A 583 19.80 -20.15 -10.83
N HIS A 584 18.61 -20.76 -10.86
CA HIS A 584 17.33 -20.11 -10.59
C HIS A 584 16.88 -20.40 -9.16
N SER A 585 16.03 -19.54 -8.59
CA SER A 585 15.48 -19.74 -7.25
C SER A 585 14.00 -19.40 -7.14
N PHE A 586 13.24 -20.21 -6.42
CA PHE A 586 11.82 -20.02 -6.15
C PHE A 586 11.58 -19.96 -4.65
N HIS A 587 11.19 -18.79 -4.16
CA HIS A 587 11.02 -18.49 -2.75
C HIS A 587 9.54 -18.41 -2.39
N ILE A 588 9.16 -18.92 -1.22
CA ILE A 588 7.77 -19.01 -0.79
C ILE A 588 7.56 -18.29 0.53
N ALA A 589 6.64 -17.33 0.53
CA ALA A 589 6.04 -16.75 1.73
C ALA A 589 4.60 -17.22 1.91
N ARG A 590 4.28 -17.76 3.10
CA ARG A 590 2.89 -18.09 3.46
C ARG A 590 2.03 -16.85 3.69
N ALA A 591 2.66 -15.74 4.09
CA ALA A 591 2.06 -14.43 4.27
C ALA A 591 3.13 -13.35 4.09
N HIS A 592 2.81 -12.27 3.39
CA HIS A 592 3.79 -11.26 3.00
C HIS A 592 3.20 -9.86 2.99
N ASN A 593 3.75 -9.00 3.82
CA ASN A 593 3.48 -7.57 3.80
C ASN A 593 4.20 -6.95 2.59
N LEU A 594 3.44 -6.71 1.52
CA LEU A 594 4.01 -6.27 0.25
C LEU A 594 4.67 -4.89 0.35
N PRO A 595 4.09 -3.87 1.02
CA PRO A 595 4.69 -2.52 0.98
C PRO A 595 5.96 -2.37 1.85
N ASN A 596 6.03 -3.10 2.97
CA ASN A 596 7.05 -2.86 4.01
C ASN A 596 8.09 -3.98 4.10
N ALA A 597 7.67 -5.22 4.34
CA ALA A 597 8.61 -6.32 4.62
C ALA A 597 9.22 -6.90 3.33
N TYR A 598 8.47 -6.86 2.23
CA TYR A 598 8.85 -7.47 0.98
C TYR A 598 10.22 -7.04 0.43
N PRO A 599 10.56 -5.74 0.35
CA PRO A 599 11.86 -5.34 -0.20
C PRO A 599 13.06 -5.93 0.57
N GLU A 600 13.04 -5.84 1.89
CA GLU A 600 14.14 -6.38 2.72
C GLU A 600 14.26 -7.90 2.60
N ASN A 601 13.12 -8.60 2.60
CA ASN A 601 13.09 -10.05 2.42
C ASN A 601 13.75 -10.46 1.09
N LEU A 602 13.38 -9.82 -0.02
CA LEU A 602 13.88 -10.20 -1.35
C LEU A 602 15.38 -9.92 -1.52
N PHE A 603 15.83 -8.72 -1.17
CA PHE A 603 17.27 -8.41 -1.21
C PHE A 603 18.04 -9.30 -0.25
N GLY A 604 17.50 -9.56 0.94
CA GLY A 604 18.08 -10.48 1.90
C GLY A 604 18.26 -11.90 1.36
N LEU A 605 17.18 -12.51 0.85
CA LEU A 605 17.21 -13.85 0.27
C LEU A 605 18.22 -13.94 -0.87
N TYR A 606 18.27 -12.94 -1.75
CA TYR A 606 19.23 -12.89 -2.84
C TYR A 606 20.69 -12.75 -2.35
N ASP A 607 20.96 -11.78 -1.48
CA ASP A 607 22.29 -11.44 -1.00
C ASP A 607 22.87 -12.51 -0.03
N ALA A 608 22.01 -13.20 0.72
CA ALA A 608 22.37 -14.20 1.72
C ALA A 608 22.31 -15.62 1.17
N TYR A 609 21.19 -16.05 0.58
CA TYR A 609 20.96 -17.47 0.26
C TYR A 609 21.30 -17.79 -1.18
N VAL A 610 20.71 -17.06 -2.14
CA VAL A 610 20.96 -17.27 -3.57
C VAL A 610 22.44 -17.09 -3.89
N SER A 611 23.05 -16.00 -3.41
CA SER A 611 24.47 -15.74 -3.61
C SER A 611 25.38 -16.79 -2.97
N SER A 612 24.99 -17.39 -1.83
CA SER A 612 25.79 -18.43 -1.17
C SER A 612 25.75 -19.75 -1.93
N VAL A 613 24.58 -20.20 -2.39
CA VAL A 613 24.44 -21.42 -3.20
C VAL A 613 25.12 -21.24 -4.56
N ARG A 614 24.87 -20.11 -5.23
CA ARG A 614 25.49 -19.76 -6.52
C ARG A 614 27.01 -19.74 -6.44
N GLY A 615 27.57 -19.10 -5.40
CA GLY A 615 29.01 -18.98 -5.21
C GLY A 615 29.70 -20.34 -5.07
N LYS A 616 29.06 -21.31 -4.43
CA LYS A 616 29.59 -22.67 -4.29
C LYS A 616 29.52 -23.49 -5.57
N LEU A 617 28.41 -23.35 -6.30
CA LEU A 617 28.22 -24.03 -7.59
C LEU A 617 29.02 -23.40 -8.73
N SER A 618 29.54 -22.18 -8.55
CA SER A 618 30.23 -21.39 -9.59
C SER A 618 29.38 -21.17 -10.85
N LEU A 619 28.06 -21.00 -10.67
CA LEU A 619 27.10 -20.77 -11.76
C LEU A 619 26.79 -19.28 -11.93
N ALA A 620 26.32 -18.91 -13.13
CA ALA A 620 25.69 -17.62 -13.36
C ALA A 620 24.30 -17.55 -12.69
N SER A 621 23.79 -16.34 -12.51
CA SER A 621 22.46 -16.14 -11.93
C SER A 621 21.40 -16.29 -13.01
N GLY A 622 20.38 -17.09 -12.73
CA GLY A 622 19.13 -17.09 -13.48
C GLY A 622 18.12 -16.13 -12.85
N ASP A 623 16.85 -16.50 -12.99
CA ASP A 623 15.72 -15.74 -12.48
C ASP A 623 15.45 -16.05 -11.00
N LEU A 624 14.89 -15.06 -10.31
CA LEU A 624 14.37 -15.20 -8.96
C LEU A 624 12.86 -15.08 -8.98
N TYR A 625 12.18 -16.07 -8.41
CA TYR A 625 10.75 -16.13 -8.25
C TYR A 625 10.39 -15.95 -6.78
N MET A 626 9.38 -15.12 -6.49
CA MET A 626 8.81 -14.98 -5.16
C MET A 626 7.30 -15.20 -5.21
N LEU A 627 6.87 -16.32 -4.63
CA LEU A 627 5.47 -16.61 -4.39
C LEU A 627 5.08 -16.12 -3.00
N SER A 628 4.16 -15.16 -2.92
CA SER A 628 3.48 -14.83 -1.67
C SER A 628 2.06 -15.39 -1.74
N SER A 629 1.83 -16.50 -1.04
CA SER A 629 0.53 -17.19 -0.99
C SER A 629 -0.57 -16.30 -0.38
N ARG A 630 -0.18 -15.41 0.53
CA ARG A 630 -0.98 -14.25 0.97
C ARG A 630 -0.12 -13.00 0.88
N GLY A 631 -0.11 -12.32 -0.25
CA GLY A 631 0.42 -10.96 -0.37
C GLY A 631 -0.64 -9.96 0.05
N ASN A 632 -0.36 -9.10 1.04
CA ASN A 632 -1.33 -8.12 1.51
C ASN A 632 -0.81 -6.67 1.53
N ILE A 633 -1.76 -5.75 1.42
CA ILE A 633 -1.62 -4.31 1.68
C ILE A 633 -2.62 -3.96 2.79
N LEU A 634 -2.16 -3.47 3.93
CA LEU A 634 -3.01 -2.97 5.00
C LEU A 634 -3.42 -1.54 4.68
N LEU A 635 -4.67 -1.33 4.27
CA LEU A 635 -5.12 -0.04 3.76
C LEU A 635 -5.01 1.06 4.81
N LEU A 636 -5.28 0.74 6.08
CA LEU A 636 -5.24 1.71 7.17
C LEU A 636 -3.84 2.31 7.41
N SER A 637 -2.77 1.53 7.23
CA SER A 637 -1.41 1.92 7.60
C SER A 637 -0.45 2.06 6.41
N GLU A 638 -0.77 1.50 5.24
CA GLU A 638 0.22 1.31 4.17
C GLU A 638 -0.20 1.90 2.83
N GLU A 639 -1.46 2.33 2.68
CA GLU A 639 -1.99 2.83 1.42
C GLU A 639 -1.17 4.00 0.85
N GLN A 640 -0.75 4.94 1.70
CA GLN A 640 0.08 6.07 1.27
C GLN A 640 1.45 5.63 0.74
N ARG A 641 2.08 4.67 1.42
CA ARG A 641 3.38 4.11 0.99
C ARG A 641 3.23 3.38 -0.34
N VAL A 642 2.14 2.62 -0.51
CA VAL A 642 1.82 1.95 -1.78
C VAL A 642 1.66 2.95 -2.92
N ARG A 643 0.86 4.01 -2.73
CA ARG A 643 0.68 5.05 -3.74
C ARG A 643 2.01 5.73 -4.11
N LYS A 644 2.86 5.99 -3.11
CA LYS A 644 4.20 6.56 -3.34
C LYS A 644 5.06 5.63 -4.21
N ILE A 645 5.13 4.33 -3.90
CA ILE A 645 5.92 3.36 -4.69
C ILE A 645 5.34 3.22 -6.11
N ILE A 646 4.01 3.23 -6.26
CA ILE A 646 3.32 3.17 -7.56
C ILE A 646 3.66 4.40 -8.42
N ALA A 647 3.81 5.57 -7.81
CA ALA A 647 4.16 6.80 -8.51
C ALA A 647 5.65 6.90 -8.90
N GLU A 648 6.53 6.03 -8.38
CA GLU A 648 7.95 6.13 -8.70
C GLU A 648 8.21 5.81 -10.18
N PRO A 649 9.02 6.65 -10.86
CA PRO A 649 9.46 6.36 -12.21
C PRO A 649 10.36 5.13 -12.17
N SER A 650 10.01 4.15 -12.98
CA SER A 650 10.82 2.96 -13.17
C SER A 650 11.45 2.98 -14.56
N LYS A 651 12.41 2.10 -14.81
CA LYS A 651 12.99 2.02 -16.14
C LYS A 651 11.92 1.49 -17.11
N PRO A 652 11.91 1.94 -18.37
CA PRO A 652 11.15 1.23 -19.40
C PRO A 652 11.56 -0.23 -19.39
N MET A 653 10.59 -1.15 -19.48
CA MET A 653 10.90 -2.57 -19.58
C MET A 653 11.78 -2.78 -20.82
N GLY A 654 12.95 -3.39 -20.62
CA GLY A 654 13.71 -3.96 -21.73
C GLY A 654 13.00 -5.19 -22.29
N ASP A 655 13.47 -5.68 -23.43
CA ASP A 655 13.13 -7.04 -23.85
C ASP A 655 13.70 -8.00 -22.81
N VAL A 656 12.80 -8.59 -22.01
CA VAL A 656 13.15 -9.58 -21.00
C VAL A 656 13.05 -10.99 -21.56
N GLU A 657 14.06 -11.81 -21.29
CA GLU A 657 14.05 -13.24 -21.62
C GLU A 657 13.01 -13.96 -20.74
N ARG A 658 12.14 -14.77 -21.35
CA ARG A 658 11.01 -15.47 -20.67
C ARG A 658 11.08 -16.99 -20.79
N THR A 659 12.26 -17.52 -21.09
CA THR A 659 12.49 -18.95 -21.38
C THR A 659 12.28 -19.85 -20.16
N SER A 660 12.52 -19.35 -18.96
CA SER A 660 12.44 -20.07 -17.67
C SER A 660 11.03 -20.23 -17.07
N GLY A 661 9.99 -19.63 -17.69
CA GLY A 661 8.60 -19.59 -17.16
C GLY A 661 8.28 -18.30 -16.39
N PRO A 662 7.10 -18.13 -15.76
CA PRO A 662 6.12 -19.17 -15.52
C PRO A 662 5.31 -19.47 -16.78
N THR A 663 5.13 -20.76 -17.07
CA THR A 663 4.27 -21.20 -18.17
C THR A 663 2.95 -21.71 -17.62
N LEU A 664 1.83 -21.16 -18.11
CA LEU A 664 0.49 -21.63 -17.76
C LEU A 664 0.27 -23.05 -18.31
N LEU A 665 -0.33 -23.96 -17.54
CA LEU A 665 -0.74 -25.29 -17.99
C LEU A 665 -2.23 -25.27 -18.35
N GLY A 666 -2.61 -25.84 -19.51
CA GLY A 666 -4.02 -25.90 -19.94
C GLY A 666 -4.21 -26.00 -21.47
N ALA A 667 -5.47 -26.12 -21.91
CA ALA A 667 -5.86 -26.45 -23.29
C ALA A 667 -5.36 -25.49 -24.39
N ASN A 668 -4.85 -24.31 -24.02
CA ASN A 668 -4.34 -23.28 -24.93
C ASN A 668 -2.80 -23.19 -24.96
N VAL A 669 -2.07 -24.15 -24.40
CA VAL A 669 -0.60 -24.15 -24.33
C VAL A 669 -0.03 -25.27 -25.21
N ARG A 670 1.05 -24.99 -25.96
CA ARG A 670 1.67 -25.96 -26.88
C ARG A 670 2.01 -27.24 -26.12
N LYS A 671 1.68 -28.41 -26.70
CA LYS A 671 1.82 -29.75 -26.08
C LYS A 671 3.26 -30.18 -25.73
N GLU A 672 4.26 -29.38 -26.06
CA GLU A 672 5.69 -29.72 -25.92
C GLU A 672 6.43 -28.68 -25.08
N VAL A 673 5.82 -28.15 -24.01
CA VAL A 673 6.61 -27.38 -23.03
C VAL A 673 7.40 -28.41 -22.21
N PRO A 674 8.75 -28.40 -22.27
CA PRO A 674 9.55 -29.24 -21.38
C PRO A 674 9.10 -29.01 -19.94
N CYS A 675 9.07 -30.05 -19.10
CA CYS A 675 8.70 -29.95 -17.68
C CYS A 675 9.75 -29.19 -16.84
N VAL A 676 10.37 -28.14 -17.36
CA VAL A 676 11.54 -27.44 -16.84
C VAL A 676 11.14 -26.02 -16.43
N GLY A 677 11.68 -25.55 -15.31
CA GLY A 677 11.42 -24.20 -14.81
C GLY A 677 10.15 -24.13 -13.96
N VAL A 678 9.41 -23.03 -14.10
CA VAL A 678 8.20 -22.76 -13.33
C VAL A 678 6.96 -22.97 -14.21
N LEU A 679 6.08 -23.88 -13.81
CA LEU A 679 4.78 -24.09 -14.44
C LEU A 679 3.67 -23.76 -13.44
N TYR A 680 2.50 -23.36 -13.92
CA TYR A 680 1.37 -23.12 -13.03
C TYR A 680 0.00 -23.39 -13.66
N ALA A 681 -1.00 -23.65 -12.83
CA ALA A 681 -2.41 -23.73 -13.19
C ALA A 681 -3.27 -23.07 -12.11
N THR A 682 -4.40 -22.50 -12.51
CA THR A 682 -5.45 -22.02 -11.60
C THR A 682 -6.75 -22.71 -11.96
N GLU A 683 -7.30 -23.50 -11.04
CA GLU A 683 -8.44 -24.38 -11.29
C GLU A 683 -9.47 -24.31 -10.16
N LEU A 684 -10.74 -24.55 -10.47
CA LEU A 684 -11.78 -24.61 -9.46
C LEU A 684 -11.67 -25.88 -8.61
N LEU A 685 -11.63 -25.70 -7.29
CA LEU A 685 -11.66 -26.79 -6.32
C LEU A 685 -13.01 -27.51 -6.37
N LYS A 686 -12.98 -28.82 -6.15
CA LYS A 686 -14.17 -29.69 -6.14
C LYS A 686 -14.35 -30.32 -4.76
N ASP A 687 -15.58 -30.61 -4.39
CA ASP A 687 -15.85 -31.41 -3.19
C ASP A 687 -15.41 -32.85 -3.47
N VAL A 688 -14.31 -33.24 -2.85
CA VAL A 688 -13.69 -34.56 -3.02
C VAL A 688 -13.42 -35.12 -1.63
N PRO A 689 -14.00 -36.28 -1.26
CA PRO A 689 -13.67 -36.91 0.01
C PRO A 689 -12.21 -37.34 0.04
N LEU A 690 -11.60 -37.35 1.23
CA LEU A 690 -10.27 -37.92 1.40
C LEU A 690 -10.23 -39.36 0.89
N TYR A 691 -9.16 -39.68 0.18
CA TYR A 691 -8.89 -41.00 -0.38
C TYR A 691 -7.45 -41.41 -0.06
N SER A 692 -7.13 -42.69 -0.20
CA SER A 692 -5.75 -43.16 -0.01
C SER A 692 -4.86 -42.58 -1.10
N HIS A 693 -3.86 -41.82 -0.68
CA HIS A 693 -2.89 -41.18 -1.55
C HIS A 693 -1.60 -40.98 -0.76
N PRO A 694 -0.41 -41.28 -1.32
CA PRO A 694 0.85 -41.21 -0.56
C PRO A 694 1.09 -39.86 0.13
N ILE A 695 0.72 -38.76 -0.54
CA ILE A 695 0.84 -37.40 0.03
C ILE A 695 -0.13 -37.18 1.20
N ILE A 696 -1.37 -37.66 1.10
CA ILE A 696 -2.37 -37.56 2.18
C ILE A 696 -1.93 -38.41 3.37
N ASP A 697 -1.47 -39.64 3.11
CA ASP A 697 -0.97 -40.55 4.14
C ASP A 697 0.24 -39.94 4.86
N ARG A 698 1.13 -39.26 4.11
CA ARG A 698 2.24 -38.49 4.68
C ARG A 698 1.76 -37.32 5.54
N PHE A 699 0.73 -36.56 5.14
CA PHE A 699 0.17 -35.50 5.98
C PHE A 699 -0.48 -36.01 7.27
N ARG A 700 -1.09 -37.21 7.22
CA ARG A 700 -1.72 -37.84 8.39
C ARG A 700 -0.71 -38.45 9.36
N ASN A 701 0.54 -38.63 8.94
CA ASN A 701 1.60 -39.23 9.75
C ASN A 701 2.97 -38.58 9.47
N PHE A 702 3.02 -37.25 9.51
CA PHE A 702 4.23 -36.48 9.26
C PHE A 702 5.08 -36.48 10.54
N GLU A 703 6.15 -37.27 10.55
CA GLU A 703 7.00 -37.47 11.74
C GLU A 703 6.20 -37.85 13.00
N GLY A 704 5.15 -38.67 12.82
CA GLY A 704 4.27 -39.09 13.91
C GLY A 704 3.16 -38.10 14.28
N VAL A 705 3.03 -36.99 13.54
CA VAL A 705 2.02 -35.95 13.76
C VAL A 705 1.05 -35.89 12.57
N ASP A 706 -0.25 -35.85 12.85
CA ASP A 706 -1.26 -35.53 11.85
C ASP A 706 -1.30 -34.01 11.62
N ILE A 707 -0.44 -33.55 10.70
CA ILE A 707 -0.29 -32.11 10.43
C ILE A 707 -1.52 -31.53 9.71
N LEU A 708 -2.32 -32.35 9.03
CA LEU A 708 -3.58 -31.92 8.42
C LEU A 708 -4.64 -31.65 9.49
N GLU A 709 -4.84 -32.55 10.44
CA GLU A 709 -5.79 -32.34 11.54
C GLU A 709 -5.35 -31.17 12.43
N ARG A 710 -4.05 -31.08 12.74
CA ARG A 710 -3.49 -29.96 13.50
C ARG A 710 -3.77 -28.64 12.82
N ALA A 711 -3.50 -28.55 11.51
CA ALA A 711 -3.71 -27.34 10.73
C ALA A 711 -5.18 -26.89 10.73
N VAL A 712 -6.10 -27.83 10.51
CA VAL A 712 -7.53 -27.51 10.48
C VAL A 712 -8.03 -27.11 11.86
N SER A 713 -7.63 -27.84 12.92
CA SER A 713 -7.99 -27.52 14.30
C SER A 713 -7.47 -26.15 14.72
N TYR A 714 -6.23 -25.81 14.35
CA TYR A 714 -5.66 -24.50 14.59
C TYR A 714 -6.51 -23.36 14.02
N LEU A 715 -7.05 -23.54 12.81
CA LEU A 715 -7.90 -22.52 12.18
C LEU A 715 -9.30 -22.45 12.77
N VAL A 716 -9.86 -23.59 13.20
CA VAL A 716 -11.13 -23.61 13.94
C VAL A 716 -10.99 -22.82 15.24
N GLU A 717 -9.87 -22.96 15.94
CA GLU A 717 -9.62 -22.28 17.20
C GLU A 717 -9.21 -20.80 17.04
N ARG A 718 -8.27 -20.50 16.12
CA ARG A 718 -7.72 -19.16 15.93
C ARG A 718 -8.62 -18.25 15.09
N GLY A 719 -9.39 -18.83 14.17
CA GLY A 719 -10.22 -18.13 13.19
C GLY A 719 -9.64 -18.21 11.77
N GLY A 720 -10.52 -18.47 10.79
CA GLY A 720 -10.12 -18.76 9.40
C GLY A 720 -9.46 -17.61 8.62
N SER A 721 -9.53 -16.37 9.11
CA SER A 721 -8.95 -15.16 8.49
C SER A 721 -7.50 -14.85 8.93
N HIS A 722 -6.95 -15.64 9.86
CA HIS A 722 -5.55 -15.55 10.28
C HIS A 722 -4.61 -16.20 9.25
N ASN A 723 -3.29 -16.21 9.50
CA ASN A 723 -2.36 -16.82 8.55
C ASN A 723 -2.46 -18.33 8.63
N ASN A 724 -2.73 -18.98 7.49
CA ASN A 724 -3.02 -20.40 7.55
C ASN A 724 -1.77 -21.26 7.66
N PRO A 725 -1.91 -22.40 8.36
CA PRO A 725 -0.97 -23.50 8.35
C PRO A 725 -0.41 -23.90 7.00
N VAL A 726 0.84 -24.36 7.01
CA VAL A 726 1.51 -24.94 5.84
C VAL A 726 1.63 -26.45 6.04
N LEU A 727 1.19 -27.21 5.04
CA LEU A 727 1.44 -28.65 4.93
C LEU A 727 2.58 -28.88 3.94
N THR A 728 3.38 -29.90 4.18
CA THR A 728 4.49 -30.29 3.29
C THR A 728 4.75 -31.79 3.42
N THR A 729 5.24 -32.43 2.36
CA THR A 729 5.72 -33.82 2.44
C THR A 729 7.22 -33.90 2.72
N TYR A 730 7.96 -32.80 2.57
CA TYR A 730 9.39 -32.71 2.80
C TYR A 730 9.67 -32.38 4.27
N GLN A 731 10.57 -33.17 4.88
CA GLN A 731 11.16 -32.87 6.19
C GLN A 731 12.67 -32.72 6.04
N ALA A 732 13.19 -31.51 6.25
CA ALA A 732 14.62 -31.24 6.22
C ALA A 732 15.38 -32.15 7.20
N GLY A 733 16.44 -32.79 6.70
CA GLY A 733 17.27 -33.72 7.46
C GLY A 733 16.81 -35.17 7.44
N THR A 734 15.55 -35.41 7.04
CA THR A 734 14.96 -36.77 6.98
C THR A 734 14.63 -37.19 5.56
N SER A 735 14.01 -36.31 4.77
CA SER A 735 13.60 -36.56 3.38
C SER A 735 14.72 -36.22 2.40
N ASP A 736 14.70 -36.85 1.21
CA ASP A 736 15.59 -36.48 0.11
C ASP A 736 15.16 -35.11 -0.48
N PRO A 737 16.00 -34.05 -0.40
CA PRO A 737 15.62 -32.72 -0.88
C PRO A 737 15.44 -32.62 -2.39
N GLN A 738 15.82 -33.64 -3.15
CA GLN A 738 15.62 -33.68 -4.60
C GLN A 738 14.49 -34.64 -5.01
N ALA A 739 13.79 -35.32 -4.10
CA ALA A 739 12.68 -36.20 -4.45
C ALA A 739 11.43 -35.44 -4.91
N ASP A 740 10.42 -36.19 -5.37
CA ASP A 740 9.09 -35.66 -5.69
C ASP A 740 8.37 -35.27 -4.40
N HIS A 741 8.07 -33.98 -4.25
CA HIS A 741 7.46 -33.43 -3.07
C HIS A 741 6.35 -32.43 -3.39
N LEU A 742 5.25 -32.50 -2.64
CA LEU A 742 4.38 -31.35 -2.40
C LEU A 742 5.04 -30.51 -1.29
N VAL A 743 5.88 -29.58 -1.71
CA VAL A 743 6.76 -28.79 -0.84
C VAL A 743 5.97 -27.80 0.01
N PHE A 744 4.90 -27.25 -0.56
CA PHE A 744 4.06 -26.27 0.11
C PHE A 744 2.61 -26.50 -0.28
N TYR A 745 1.76 -26.67 0.71
CA TYR A 745 0.32 -26.59 0.57
C TYR A 745 -0.25 -25.68 1.65
N GLN A 746 -1.05 -24.69 1.25
CA GLN A 746 -1.76 -23.83 2.16
C GLN A 746 -3.19 -23.65 1.67
N ALA A 747 -4.16 -23.96 2.52
CA ALA A 747 -5.56 -23.61 2.30
C ALA A 747 -5.88 -22.35 3.10
N ASN A 748 -6.36 -21.28 2.49
CA ASN A 748 -6.70 -19.99 3.10
C ASN A 748 -8.20 -19.68 3.02
N VAL A 749 -8.79 -19.05 4.05
CA VAL A 749 -10.16 -18.53 3.94
C VAL A 749 -10.12 -17.05 3.58
N PHE A 750 -10.68 -16.72 2.42
CA PHE A 750 -10.73 -15.38 1.85
C PHE A 750 -12.11 -15.15 1.24
N GLY A 751 -12.73 -13.99 1.47
CA GLY A 751 -14.05 -13.68 0.89
C GLY A 751 -15.12 -14.71 1.29
N GLY A 752 -14.94 -15.34 2.45
CA GLY A 752 -15.80 -16.43 2.95
C GLY A 752 -15.64 -17.78 2.24
N LYS A 753 -14.59 -18.00 1.43
CA LYS A 753 -14.35 -19.27 0.72
C LYS A 753 -12.94 -19.82 0.99
N VAL A 754 -12.75 -21.13 0.82
CA VAL A 754 -11.44 -21.80 0.92
C VAL A 754 -10.73 -21.77 -0.43
N TYR A 755 -9.58 -21.11 -0.48
CA TYR A 755 -8.63 -21.13 -1.59
C TYR A 755 -7.45 -22.02 -1.23
N ALA A 756 -6.84 -22.65 -2.23
CA ALA A 756 -5.64 -23.46 -2.03
C ALA A 756 -4.45 -22.90 -2.85
N THR A 757 -3.26 -23.01 -2.29
CA THR A 757 -2.00 -22.82 -3.00
C THR A 757 -1.16 -24.07 -2.80
N ALA A 758 -0.78 -24.74 -3.89
CA ALA A 758 0.03 -25.96 -3.90
C ALA A 758 1.29 -25.73 -4.74
N VAL A 759 2.45 -26.13 -4.23
CA VAL A 759 3.73 -26.05 -4.93
C VAL A 759 4.42 -27.40 -4.88
N PHE A 760 4.57 -28.01 -6.05
CA PHE A 760 5.29 -29.26 -6.24
C PHE A 760 6.73 -28.98 -6.70
N ALA A 761 7.67 -29.83 -6.28
CA ALA A 761 9.04 -29.83 -6.77
C ALA A 761 9.43 -31.22 -7.28
N ASN A 762 10.12 -31.27 -8.42
CA ASN A 762 10.52 -32.51 -9.10
C ASN A 762 9.34 -33.45 -9.41
N HIS A 763 8.19 -32.87 -9.67
CA HIS A 763 6.93 -33.58 -9.94
C HIS A 763 6.57 -33.41 -11.42
N GLU A 764 6.22 -34.51 -12.07
CA GLU A 764 5.68 -34.49 -13.42
C GLU A 764 4.21 -34.01 -13.34
N PRO A 765 3.86 -32.87 -13.95
CA PRO A 765 2.52 -32.31 -13.78
C PRO A 765 1.42 -33.30 -14.22
N SER A 766 0.50 -33.64 -13.30
CA SER A 766 -0.75 -34.33 -13.60
C SER A 766 -1.93 -33.46 -13.19
N PRO A 767 -2.29 -32.41 -13.96
CA PRO A 767 -3.24 -31.39 -13.51
C PRO A 767 -4.57 -31.93 -12.97
N ALA A 768 -5.06 -33.03 -13.52
CA ALA A 768 -6.30 -33.66 -13.06
C ALA A 768 -6.14 -34.35 -11.69
N ASP A 769 -5.06 -35.10 -11.49
CA ASP A 769 -4.79 -35.80 -10.22
C ASP A 769 -4.33 -34.83 -9.13
N ASP A 770 -3.52 -33.83 -9.49
CA ASP A 770 -3.04 -32.80 -8.58
C ASP A 770 -4.18 -31.90 -8.09
N LEU A 771 -5.10 -31.54 -8.99
CA LEU A 771 -6.32 -30.84 -8.61
C LEU A 771 -7.22 -31.71 -7.72
N LYS A 772 -7.33 -33.01 -8.00
CA LYS A 772 -8.10 -33.94 -7.16
C LYS A 772 -7.49 -34.05 -5.77
N LEU A 773 -6.17 -34.11 -5.66
CA LEU A 773 -5.44 -34.10 -4.39
C LEU A 773 -5.67 -32.79 -3.63
N ALA A 774 -5.46 -31.64 -4.27
CA ALA A 774 -5.68 -30.32 -3.67
C ALA A 774 -7.15 -30.15 -3.24
N SER A 775 -8.09 -30.61 -4.06
CA SER A 775 -9.53 -30.65 -3.76
C SER A 775 -9.85 -31.49 -2.53
N ALA A 776 -9.26 -32.68 -2.40
CA ALA A 776 -9.49 -33.56 -1.26
C ALA A 776 -8.98 -32.95 0.05
N VAL A 777 -7.79 -32.33 0.04
CA VAL A 777 -7.27 -31.64 1.22
C VAL A 777 -8.11 -30.41 1.54
N ALA A 778 -8.42 -29.55 0.56
CA ALA A 778 -9.25 -28.36 0.76
C ALA A 778 -10.66 -28.69 1.27
N THR A 779 -11.25 -29.83 0.87
CA THR A 779 -12.57 -30.30 1.32
C THR A 779 -12.58 -30.52 2.84
N VAL A 780 -11.49 -30.97 3.45
CA VAL A 780 -11.38 -31.10 4.90
C VAL A 780 -11.48 -29.73 5.59
N TYR A 781 -10.76 -28.73 5.07
CA TYR A 781 -10.83 -27.35 5.58
C TYR A 781 -12.22 -26.76 5.39
N ALA A 782 -12.79 -26.89 4.19
CA ALA A 782 -14.11 -26.38 3.83
C ALA A 782 -15.20 -26.94 4.75
N THR A 783 -15.18 -28.26 4.98
CA THR A 783 -16.14 -28.96 5.85
C THR A 783 -16.00 -28.48 7.30
N ARG A 784 -14.78 -28.44 7.84
CA ARG A 784 -14.53 -28.11 9.26
C ARG A 784 -14.69 -26.63 9.59
N LEU A 785 -14.43 -25.74 8.63
CA LEU A 785 -14.59 -24.29 8.78
C LEU A 785 -15.96 -23.79 8.33
N GLU A 786 -16.81 -24.68 7.80
CA GLU A 786 -18.13 -24.37 7.24
C GLU A 786 -18.06 -23.28 6.16
N LYS A 787 -17.11 -23.45 5.21
CA LYS A 787 -16.87 -22.52 4.11
C LYS A 787 -16.94 -23.24 2.76
N PRO A 788 -17.54 -22.63 1.72
CA PRO A 788 -17.48 -23.17 0.37
C PRO A 788 -16.03 -23.19 -0.17
N LEU A 789 -15.78 -24.08 -1.13
CA LEU A 789 -14.55 -24.13 -1.90
C LEU A 789 -14.50 -23.01 -2.95
N ALA A 790 -13.29 -22.58 -3.32
CA ALA A 790 -13.04 -21.63 -4.39
C ALA A 790 -12.01 -22.19 -5.40
N GLU A 791 -10.86 -21.53 -5.57
CA GLU A 791 -9.85 -21.90 -6.56
C GLU A 791 -8.56 -22.43 -5.90
N ALA A 792 -7.85 -23.26 -6.65
CA ALA A 792 -6.50 -23.72 -6.33
C ALA A 792 -5.50 -23.12 -7.32
N ASN A 793 -4.43 -22.52 -6.80
CA ASN A 793 -3.24 -22.17 -7.57
C ASN A 793 -2.19 -23.27 -7.38
N ILE A 794 -1.85 -23.97 -8.46
CA ILE A 794 -0.93 -25.11 -8.44
C ILE A 794 0.32 -24.70 -9.22
N PHE A 795 1.50 -24.88 -8.62
CA PHE A 795 2.79 -24.56 -9.21
C PHE A 795 3.67 -25.81 -9.25
N TYR A 796 4.51 -25.93 -10.29
CA TYR A 796 5.48 -27.01 -10.45
C TYR A 796 6.86 -26.42 -10.72
N ILE A 797 7.85 -26.85 -9.95
CA ILE A 797 9.23 -26.35 -9.99
C ILE A 797 10.19 -27.50 -10.28
N ASN A 798 10.80 -27.49 -11.46
CA ASN A 798 11.61 -28.59 -11.95
C ASN A 798 12.92 -28.08 -12.58
N GLY A 799 14.02 -28.81 -12.39
CA GLY A 799 15.31 -28.52 -13.03
C GLY A 799 15.43 -29.11 -14.44
N ALA A 800 16.50 -28.72 -15.14
CA ALA A 800 16.97 -29.39 -16.35
C ALA A 800 18.47 -29.23 -16.52
N VAL A 801 19.04 -30.12 -17.33
CA VAL A 801 20.44 -30.02 -17.78
C VAL A 801 20.51 -29.32 -19.11
#